data_AF-A0A7M5X511-F1
#
_entry.id   AF-A0A7M5X511-F1
#
_cell.length_a   1.000
_cell.length_b   1.000
_cell.length_c   1.000
_cell.angle_alpha   90.00
_cell.angle_beta   90.00
_cell.angle_gamma   90.00
#
_symmetry.space_group_name_H-M   'P 1'
#
loop_
_entity.id
_entity.type
_entity.pdbx_description
1 polymer ?
#
loop_
_entity_poly.entity_id
_entity_poly.type
_entity_poly.pdbx_seq_one_letter_code
_entity_poly.pdbx_strand_id
1 'polypeptide(L)'
;MHFGPIPECFKNLTTVELALISKITVCMRVHMLRYGMMSSKGHSISIPQRMSIATQLPKLPEQVGIVVLKRRGQKQQKVRHFTVQRQAVEIALKCLCFGIPNGGYDTLRANTKKYCGPDHKNRTLTNKYFEHFPNPYYFDVDIMFERLSALPAEREEYSGLKTVFTENNVPETELGPAPAQFEVPFSPDDESYTTSSIILPAEPKDVSEEIKTIVKNVTGSEDIANKFALAEWKYADAEPLSELKTPGFFAQAFPSIFTAATCDFTHNPLVTVSLDEWIKHIYFQKDNRVSKHPFLKFFLYNLSLRKKALNNGNFLVAQQLTDSHISIDELKERFNNNDDSIARKVIRMGSNLVNSDPYWNRCKRELDALLFFRRYSIGDLPSYFHTNSMAELHWAPLKQFLAKYISSTCEITYDNILNKLNTDMHYLRRTVLQNLHIATLYFETRTINYYNTVAKELFNLTDYWFRFEFAKSRGQIHSHGLIFSETQAKNIEQALDIDGLSSDQEKAETLYKWLQTHEEDTDTIFSPGFVSMHPAGGSQENGQDGSKVWIPNKEKWAKPEGTQEPPEIDPLNLIMTEYCTTPEKVRELYLYLVNRVALHNCNDYCLKRKRVDSDTRYCRVHFGKEDPISKKTPGKELHPFDPIITGDKHPRYEGPRDHCRMIMNVKAHLLSWLANCDTQALVDQDLLNLQKYITSYACKGAAATQDLVTIYGHLLDSADPNASV
;
A
#
# COMPACT_ATOMS: atom_id res chain seq x y z
N MET A 1 -10.38 11.21 -24.82
CA MET A 1 -9.97 9.80 -24.99
C MET A 1 -10.84 8.95 -24.07
N HIS A 2 -11.63 7.99 -24.57
CA HIS A 2 -12.43 7.12 -23.70
C HIS A 2 -12.27 5.67 -24.12
N PHE A 3 -12.16 4.76 -23.15
CA PHE A 3 -12.19 3.33 -23.44
C PHE A 3 -13.59 2.94 -23.94
N GLY A 4 -13.65 2.12 -24.98
CA GLY A 4 -14.87 1.36 -25.29
C GLY A 4 -15.07 0.22 -24.28
N PRO A 5 -16.27 -0.36 -24.15
CA PRO A 5 -16.54 -1.48 -23.24
C PRO A 5 -15.61 -2.67 -23.49
N ILE A 6 -15.25 -3.43 -22.43
CA ILE A 6 -14.42 -4.64 -22.57
C ILE A 6 -15.22 -5.72 -23.33
N PRO A 7 -14.73 -6.17 -24.50
CA PRO A 7 -15.36 -7.28 -25.21
C PRO A 7 -15.38 -8.56 -24.36
N GLU A 8 -16.41 -9.39 -24.53
CA GLU A 8 -16.57 -10.64 -23.74
C GLU A 8 -15.34 -11.56 -23.82
N CYS A 9 -14.65 -11.59 -24.97
CA CYS A 9 -13.46 -12.40 -25.17
C CYS A 9 -12.25 -12.04 -24.30
N PHE A 10 -12.23 -10.88 -23.64
CA PHE A 10 -11.18 -10.50 -22.70
C PHE A 10 -11.62 -10.61 -21.24
N LYS A 11 -12.89 -10.95 -20.97
CA LYS A 11 -13.35 -11.16 -19.60
C LYS A 11 -12.81 -12.49 -19.07
N ASN A 12 -12.49 -12.52 -17.78
CA ASN A 12 -12.08 -13.72 -17.04
C ASN A 12 -10.75 -14.39 -17.43
N LEU A 13 -9.94 -13.78 -18.32
CA LEU A 13 -8.59 -14.26 -18.63
C LEU A 13 -7.67 -14.26 -17.40
N THR A 14 -6.82 -15.27 -17.30
CA THR A 14 -5.82 -15.40 -16.24
C THR A 14 -4.55 -14.64 -16.56
N THR A 15 -3.68 -14.49 -15.57
CA THR A 15 -2.35 -13.89 -15.74
C THR A 15 -1.56 -14.57 -16.87
N VAL A 16 -1.57 -15.90 -16.95
CA VAL A 16 -0.84 -16.64 -17.99
C VAL A 16 -1.51 -16.47 -19.34
N GLU A 17 -2.84 -16.54 -19.42
CA GLU A 17 -3.58 -16.32 -20.69
C GLU A 17 -3.31 -14.91 -21.25
N LEU A 18 -3.25 -13.90 -20.39
CA LEU A 18 -2.87 -12.53 -20.78
C LEU A 18 -1.43 -12.45 -21.30
N ALA A 19 -0.50 -13.15 -20.66
CA ALA A 19 0.89 -13.19 -21.11
C ALA A 19 1.03 -13.88 -22.47
N LEU A 20 0.31 -14.99 -22.69
CA LEU A 20 0.33 -15.77 -23.93
C LEU A 20 -0.12 -14.97 -25.16
N ILE A 21 -1.02 -14.00 -24.99
CA ILE A 21 -1.56 -13.17 -26.08
C ILE A 21 -0.86 -11.82 -26.23
N SER A 22 0.01 -11.43 -25.29
CA SER A 22 0.77 -10.17 -25.36
C SER A 22 1.85 -10.24 -26.45
N LYS A 23 2.07 -9.16 -27.20
CA LYS A 23 3.24 -9.07 -28.10
C LYS A 23 4.49 -8.65 -27.34
N ILE A 24 4.36 -7.72 -26.39
CA ILE A 24 5.45 -7.22 -25.54
C ILE A 24 5.35 -7.83 -24.15
N THR A 25 6.46 -8.36 -23.63
CA THR A 25 6.55 -8.88 -22.26
C THR A 25 7.08 -7.79 -21.33
N VAL A 26 6.36 -7.50 -20.24
CA VAL A 26 6.80 -6.58 -19.19
C VAL A 26 7.35 -7.41 -18.03
N CYS A 27 8.60 -7.15 -17.63
CA CYS A 27 9.21 -7.78 -16.47
C CYS A 27 8.86 -6.98 -15.21
N MET A 28 8.39 -7.68 -14.18
CA MET A 28 8.12 -7.08 -12.88
C MET A 28 8.24 -8.10 -11.77
N ARG A 29 8.74 -7.64 -10.63
CA ARG A 29 8.75 -8.43 -9.40
C ARG A 29 7.49 -8.13 -8.61
N VAL A 30 6.58 -9.10 -8.59
CA VAL A 30 5.31 -9.02 -7.87
C VAL A 30 5.19 -10.22 -6.94
N HIS A 31 4.82 -9.95 -5.70
CA HIS A 31 4.57 -10.97 -4.68
C HIS A 31 3.15 -10.79 -4.14
N MET A 32 2.55 -11.93 -3.80
CA MET A 32 1.23 -11.97 -3.19
C MET A 32 1.41 -11.95 -1.67
N LEU A 33 0.84 -10.94 -1.02
CA LEU A 33 0.79 -10.85 0.43
C LEU A 33 -0.20 -11.89 0.99
N ARG A 34 -0.05 -12.24 2.27
CA ARG A 34 -0.85 -13.26 3.00
C ARG A 34 -2.37 -13.18 2.79
N TYR A 35 -2.90 -12.00 2.47
CA TYR A 35 -4.34 -11.74 2.33
C TYR A 35 -4.81 -11.48 0.88
N GLY A 36 -3.98 -11.82 -0.11
CA GLY A 36 -4.32 -11.72 -1.53
C GLY A 36 -4.07 -10.35 -2.15
N MET A 37 -3.62 -9.36 -1.38
CA MET A 37 -3.08 -8.13 -1.94
C MET A 37 -1.78 -8.40 -2.67
N MET A 38 -1.61 -7.77 -3.82
CA MET A 38 -0.36 -7.80 -4.57
C MET A 38 0.52 -6.65 -4.09
N SER A 39 1.82 -6.90 -4.01
CA SER A 39 2.83 -5.90 -3.76
C SER A 39 3.97 -6.07 -4.76
N SER A 40 4.67 -4.99 -5.06
CA SER A 40 5.82 -5.00 -5.97
C SER A 40 7.03 -4.39 -5.28
N LYS A 41 8.21 -4.94 -5.57
CA LYS A 41 9.49 -4.44 -5.09
C LYS A 41 10.41 -4.28 -6.29
N GLY A 42 11.08 -3.13 -6.42
CA GLY A 42 11.94 -2.83 -7.56
C GLY A 42 11.15 -2.35 -8.79
N HIS A 43 11.84 -2.27 -9.92
CA HIS A 43 11.29 -1.69 -11.14
C HIS A 43 10.44 -2.64 -11.93
N SER A 44 9.50 -2.06 -12.66
CA SER A 44 8.90 -2.72 -13.82
C SER A 44 9.60 -2.19 -15.06
N ILE A 45 10.22 -3.08 -15.81
CA ILE A 45 10.91 -2.72 -17.04
C ILE A 45 10.29 -3.52 -18.17
N SER A 46 10.02 -2.83 -19.26
CA SER A 46 9.80 -3.50 -20.53
C SER A 46 11.19 -3.76 -21.04
N ILE A 47 11.64 -4.99 -20.91
CA ILE A 47 13.04 -5.42 -21.05
C ILE A 47 13.70 -4.64 -22.20
N PRO A 48 14.68 -3.75 -21.95
CA PRO A 48 15.41 -3.03 -22.99
C PRO A 48 16.56 -3.96 -23.34
N GLN A 49 16.23 -5.07 -23.96
CA GLN A 49 17.17 -5.88 -24.71
C GLN A 49 16.66 -5.88 -26.15
N ARG A 50 17.53 -6.24 -27.08
CA ARG A 50 17.17 -6.36 -28.50
C ARG A 50 16.09 -7.43 -28.66
N MET A 51 14.83 -7.05 -28.50
CA MET A 51 13.68 -7.95 -28.41
C MET A 51 12.85 -7.84 -29.67
N SER A 52 12.49 -8.99 -30.24
CA SER A 52 11.48 -9.05 -31.29
C SER A 52 10.08 -8.92 -30.68
N ILE A 53 9.32 -7.93 -31.13
CA ILE A 53 7.86 -7.88 -30.93
C ILE A 53 7.28 -9.19 -31.47
N ALA A 54 6.55 -9.95 -30.64
CA ALA A 54 6.08 -11.27 -31.05
C ALA A 54 5.09 -11.16 -32.22
N THR A 55 5.42 -11.76 -33.35
CA THR A 55 4.56 -11.88 -34.54
C THR A 55 3.88 -13.24 -34.63
N GLN A 56 4.27 -14.22 -33.81
CA GLN A 56 3.65 -15.55 -33.75
C GLN A 56 3.05 -15.77 -32.37
N LEU A 57 1.73 -15.99 -32.31
CA LEU A 57 0.99 -16.15 -31.05
C LEU A 57 0.12 -17.43 -31.06
N PRO A 58 -0.17 -18.06 -29.90
CA PRO A 58 0.27 -17.68 -28.55
C PRO A 58 1.78 -17.85 -28.36
N LYS A 59 2.34 -17.12 -27.40
CA LYS A 59 3.73 -17.29 -26.96
C LYS A 59 3.96 -18.71 -26.43
N LEU A 60 5.16 -19.23 -26.60
CA LEU A 60 5.62 -20.46 -25.94
C LEU A 60 5.86 -20.21 -24.43
N PRO A 61 5.86 -21.25 -23.58
CA PRO A 61 6.15 -21.10 -22.16
C PRO A 61 7.47 -20.37 -21.86
N GLU A 62 8.50 -20.59 -22.67
CA GLU A 62 9.81 -19.94 -22.49
C GLU A 62 9.76 -18.44 -22.86
N GLN A 63 8.76 -18.02 -23.65
CA GLN A 63 8.58 -16.67 -24.17
C GLN A 63 7.67 -15.77 -23.31
N VAL A 64 6.86 -16.35 -22.41
CA VAL A 64 5.97 -15.56 -21.51
C VAL A 64 6.73 -14.86 -20.38
N GLY A 65 7.97 -15.26 -20.08
CA GLY A 65 8.81 -14.58 -19.08
C GLY A 65 8.28 -14.67 -17.64
N ILE A 66 7.51 -15.73 -17.33
CA ILE A 66 6.97 -15.97 -15.98
C ILE A 66 7.80 -17.06 -15.30
N VAL A 67 8.35 -16.75 -14.12
CA VAL A 67 8.96 -17.73 -13.20
C VAL A 67 8.08 -17.83 -11.97
N VAL A 68 7.62 -19.05 -11.65
CA VAL A 68 6.72 -19.30 -10.52
C VAL A 68 7.52 -19.83 -9.34
N LEU A 69 7.45 -19.15 -8.20
CA LEU A 69 8.04 -19.63 -6.94
C LEU A 69 6.93 -20.29 -6.11
N LYS A 70 7.04 -21.59 -5.83
CA LYS A 70 6.08 -22.36 -5.02
C LYS A 70 6.74 -22.89 -3.75
N ARG A 71 5.95 -23.09 -2.71
CA ARG A 71 6.38 -23.68 -1.43
C ARG A 71 6.16 -25.20 -1.41
N ARG A 72 7.11 -25.99 -0.90
CA ARG A 72 6.88 -27.43 -0.60
C ARG A 72 5.97 -27.58 0.63
N GLY A 73 4.94 -28.42 0.53
CA GLY A 73 4.11 -28.83 1.67
C GLY A 73 2.79 -28.07 1.94
N GLN A 74 2.50 -26.96 1.25
CA GLN A 74 1.13 -26.42 1.23
C GLN A 74 0.26 -27.29 0.31
N LYS A 75 -0.97 -27.61 0.73
CA LYS A 75 -1.97 -28.22 -0.17
C LYS A 75 -2.01 -27.39 -1.45
N GLN A 76 -1.64 -28.00 -2.57
CA GLN A 76 -1.58 -27.37 -3.88
C GLN A 76 -2.99 -26.93 -4.30
N GLN A 77 -3.44 -25.76 -3.83
CA GLN A 77 -4.64 -25.15 -4.40
C GLN A 77 -4.27 -24.65 -5.79
N LYS A 78 -5.03 -25.07 -6.80
CA LYS A 78 -4.96 -24.52 -8.16
C LYS A 78 -5.11 -23.01 -8.08
N VAL A 79 -4.02 -22.26 -8.18
CA VAL A 79 -4.08 -20.79 -8.18
C VAL A 79 -4.56 -20.38 -9.57
N ARG A 80 -5.77 -19.81 -9.66
CA ARG A 80 -6.40 -19.40 -10.93
C ARG A 80 -5.45 -18.60 -11.84
N HIS A 81 -4.53 -17.81 -11.28
CA HIS A 81 -3.57 -17.01 -12.04
C HIS A 81 -2.67 -17.84 -12.97
N PHE A 82 -2.36 -19.09 -12.63
CA PHE A 82 -1.45 -19.96 -13.38
C PHE A 82 -2.16 -20.98 -14.28
N THR A 83 -3.49 -20.89 -14.41
CA THR A 83 -4.25 -21.79 -15.28
C THR A 83 -4.45 -21.22 -16.67
N VAL A 84 -4.54 -22.10 -17.66
CA VAL A 84 -4.76 -21.75 -19.07
C VAL A 84 -5.88 -22.62 -19.63
N GLN A 85 -6.69 -22.04 -20.50
CA GLN A 85 -7.68 -22.74 -21.30
C GLN A 85 -7.52 -22.34 -22.77
N ARG A 86 -7.31 -23.33 -23.65
CA ARG A 86 -7.10 -23.16 -25.09
C ARG A 86 -8.16 -22.26 -25.73
N GLN A 87 -9.43 -22.55 -25.47
CA GLN A 87 -10.55 -21.81 -26.04
C GLN A 87 -10.51 -20.32 -25.67
N ALA A 88 -10.13 -19.98 -24.43
CA ALA A 88 -10.05 -18.59 -23.99
C ALA A 88 -8.93 -17.84 -24.73
N VAL A 89 -7.76 -18.45 -24.88
CA VAL A 89 -6.62 -17.88 -25.62
C VAL A 89 -6.96 -17.72 -27.11
N GLU A 90 -7.57 -18.74 -27.73
CA GLU A 90 -7.96 -18.70 -29.14
C GLU A 90 -8.97 -17.60 -29.43
N ILE A 91 -10.02 -17.49 -28.60
CA ILE A 91 -11.05 -16.45 -28.73
C ILE A 91 -10.43 -15.05 -28.54
N ALA A 92 -9.56 -14.88 -27.55
CA ALA A 92 -8.88 -13.60 -27.31
C ALA A 92 -7.97 -13.19 -28.49
N LEU A 93 -7.20 -14.13 -29.07
CA LEU A 93 -6.37 -13.85 -30.25
C LEU A 93 -7.21 -13.50 -31.47
N LYS A 94 -8.28 -14.26 -31.74
CA LYS A 94 -9.22 -13.95 -32.83
C LYS A 94 -9.83 -12.56 -32.67
N CYS A 95 -10.20 -12.18 -31.45
CA CYS A 95 -10.67 -10.82 -31.15
C CYS A 95 -9.61 -9.74 -31.43
N LEU A 96 -8.37 -9.95 -31.01
CA LEU A 96 -7.29 -8.98 -31.23
C LEU A 96 -6.97 -8.83 -32.72
N CYS A 97 -6.86 -9.94 -33.45
CA CYS A 97 -6.46 -9.93 -34.86
C CYS A 97 -7.61 -9.57 -35.81
N PHE A 98 -8.86 -9.94 -35.50
CA PHE A 98 -9.97 -9.87 -36.44
C PHE A 98 -11.21 -9.13 -35.92
N GLY A 99 -11.22 -8.61 -34.69
CA GLY A 99 -12.35 -7.84 -34.14
C GLY A 99 -13.61 -8.69 -33.88
N ILE A 100 -14.72 -8.04 -33.51
CA ILE A 100 -16.02 -8.68 -33.27
C ILE A 100 -17.13 -7.88 -33.98
N PRO A 101 -18.02 -8.54 -34.76
CA PRO A 101 -17.84 -9.89 -35.30
C PRO A 101 -16.61 -9.93 -36.23
N ASN A 102 -16.05 -11.12 -36.49
CA ASN A 102 -14.83 -11.27 -37.30
C ASN A 102 -15.04 -10.79 -38.75
N GLY A 103 -14.82 -9.50 -39.00
CA GLY A 103 -14.83 -8.87 -40.31
C GLY A 103 -16.14 -9.02 -41.08
N GLY A 104 -17.24 -8.48 -40.54
CA GLY A 104 -18.54 -8.43 -41.21
C GLY A 104 -18.68 -7.25 -42.18
N TYR A 105 -19.49 -7.43 -43.24
CA TYR A 105 -19.86 -6.35 -44.18
C TYR A 105 -21.28 -5.81 -43.95
N ASP A 106 -22.09 -6.48 -43.10
CA ASP A 106 -23.52 -6.20 -42.94
C ASP A 106 -23.81 -5.49 -41.59
N THR A 107 -24.43 -4.31 -41.69
CA THR A 107 -24.54 -3.28 -40.64
C THR A 107 -25.85 -3.31 -39.84
N LEU A 108 -26.59 -4.42 -39.86
CA LEU A 108 -27.92 -4.52 -39.21
C LEU A 108 -27.92 -4.40 -37.67
N ARG A 109 -26.79 -4.03 -37.03
CA ARG A 109 -26.68 -3.83 -35.59
C ARG A 109 -26.41 -2.36 -35.27
N ALA A 110 -27.23 -1.79 -34.39
CA ALA A 110 -27.34 -0.36 -34.09
C ALA A 110 -26.05 0.35 -33.59
N ASN A 111 -24.94 -0.36 -33.40
CA ASN A 111 -23.71 0.18 -32.77
C ASN A 111 -22.40 -0.22 -33.48
N THR A 112 -22.46 -0.66 -34.74
CA THR A 112 -21.24 -1.04 -35.49
C THR A 112 -20.56 0.18 -36.11
N LYS A 113 -19.22 0.14 -36.19
CA LYS A 113 -18.39 1.19 -36.78
C LYS A 113 -17.49 0.61 -37.87
N LYS A 114 -17.19 1.41 -38.89
CA LYS A 114 -16.33 1.04 -40.02
C LYS A 114 -14.86 1.04 -39.60
N TYR A 115 -14.14 -0.03 -39.89
CA TYR A 115 -12.70 -0.13 -39.64
C TYR A 115 -11.90 0.50 -40.77
N CYS A 116 -10.99 1.37 -40.37
CA CYS A 116 -10.06 2.07 -41.25
C CYS A 116 -8.59 1.85 -40.82
N GLY A 117 -8.32 0.80 -40.04
CA GLY A 117 -6.97 0.44 -39.60
C GLY A 117 -6.24 -0.45 -40.62
N PRO A 118 -5.02 -0.93 -40.31
CA PRO A 118 -4.25 -1.76 -41.22
C PRO A 118 -4.94 -3.09 -41.53
N ASP A 119 -4.73 -3.58 -42.75
CA ASP A 119 -5.19 -4.90 -43.17
C ASP A 119 -4.33 -6.02 -42.56
N HIS A 120 -4.95 -7.17 -42.35
CA HIS A 120 -4.27 -8.34 -41.82
C HIS A 120 -3.62 -9.14 -42.96
N LYS A 121 -2.48 -9.78 -42.68
CA LYS A 121 -1.72 -10.63 -43.63
C LYS A 121 -2.58 -11.54 -44.54
N ASN A 122 -3.65 -12.14 -43.99
CA ASN A 122 -4.50 -13.11 -44.69
C ASN A 122 -5.91 -12.59 -45.01
N ARG A 123 -6.22 -11.32 -44.72
CA ARG A 123 -7.57 -10.77 -44.90
C ARG A 123 -7.58 -9.24 -44.92
N THR A 124 -8.20 -8.65 -45.93
CA THR A 124 -8.59 -7.23 -45.92
C THR A 124 -9.62 -7.00 -44.82
N LEU A 125 -9.29 -6.16 -43.85
CA LEU A 125 -10.17 -5.78 -42.75
C LEU A 125 -10.73 -4.36 -42.94
N THR A 126 -10.04 -3.55 -43.75
CA THR A 126 -10.52 -2.23 -44.16
C THR A 126 -11.90 -2.33 -44.79
N ASN A 127 -12.74 -1.31 -44.52
CA ASN A 127 -14.13 -1.23 -44.96
C ASN A 127 -15.10 -2.24 -44.34
N LYS A 128 -14.67 -3.02 -43.34
CA LYS A 128 -15.57 -3.90 -42.58
C LYS A 128 -16.12 -3.22 -41.34
N TYR A 129 -17.27 -3.70 -40.89
CA TYR A 129 -17.98 -3.15 -39.74
C TYR A 129 -17.80 -4.05 -38.52
N PHE A 130 -17.55 -3.41 -37.38
CA PHE A 130 -17.26 -4.07 -36.11
C PHE A 130 -17.99 -3.39 -34.96
N GLU A 131 -18.43 -4.18 -34.00
CA GLU A 131 -18.80 -3.72 -32.66
C GLU A 131 -17.54 -3.45 -31.83
N HIS A 132 -16.55 -4.35 -31.97
CA HIS A 132 -15.23 -4.23 -31.35
C HIS A 132 -14.16 -4.35 -32.42
N PHE A 133 -13.39 -3.29 -32.61
CA PHE A 133 -12.36 -3.28 -33.64
C PHE A 133 -11.22 -4.26 -33.34
N PRO A 134 -10.59 -4.83 -34.38
CA PRO A 134 -9.27 -5.44 -34.25
C PRO A 134 -8.29 -4.46 -33.62
N ASN A 135 -7.32 -4.98 -32.88
CA ASN A 135 -6.20 -4.20 -32.40
C ASN A 135 -5.29 -3.86 -33.60
N PRO A 136 -5.06 -2.57 -33.92
CA PRO A 136 -4.27 -2.19 -35.10
C PRO A 136 -2.79 -2.60 -35.00
N TYR A 137 -2.30 -3.03 -33.83
CA TYR A 137 -0.93 -3.54 -33.65
C TYR A 137 -0.83 -5.07 -33.71
N TYR A 138 -1.92 -5.77 -34.07
CA TYR A 138 -1.98 -7.23 -34.23
C TYR A 138 -2.18 -7.66 -35.70
N PHE A 139 -2.14 -6.73 -36.65
CA PHE A 139 -2.32 -7.01 -38.09
C PHE A 139 -1.25 -7.94 -38.70
N ASP A 140 -0.08 -7.96 -38.07
CA ASP A 140 1.11 -8.72 -38.42
C ASP A 140 1.23 -10.05 -37.65
N VAL A 141 0.24 -10.38 -36.82
CA VAL A 141 0.27 -11.60 -35.99
C VAL A 141 -0.21 -12.81 -36.78
N ASP A 142 0.60 -13.86 -36.76
CA ASP A 142 0.27 -15.20 -37.22
C ASP A 142 -0.19 -16.05 -36.03
N ILE A 143 -1.46 -16.46 -36.04
CA ILE A 143 -2.03 -17.34 -35.03
C ILE A 143 -1.55 -18.77 -35.32
N MET A 144 -0.62 -19.25 -34.51
CA MET A 144 -0.01 -20.57 -34.65
C MET A 144 -0.94 -21.65 -34.10
N PHE A 145 -1.61 -22.38 -35.00
CA PHE A 145 -2.54 -23.44 -34.63
C PHE A 145 -1.86 -24.55 -33.81
N GLU A 146 -0.64 -24.94 -34.17
CA GLU A 146 0.16 -25.95 -33.43
C GLU A 146 0.36 -25.56 -31.96
N ARG A 147 0.66 -24.29 -31.69
CA ARG A 147 0.84 -23.78 -30.32
C ARG A 147 -0.47 -23.72 -29.55
N LEU A 148 -1.57 -23.36 -30.21
CA LEU A 148 -2.91 -23.41 -29.60
C LEU A 148 -3.30 -24.85 -29.24
N SER A 149 -3.06 -25.81 -30.12
CA SER A 149 -3.36 -27.22 -29.89
C SER A 149 -2.58 -27.80 -28.69
N ALA A 150 -1.39 -27.28 -28.42
CA ALA A 150 -0.59 -27.66 -27.25
C ALA A 150 -1.14 -27.12 -25.91
N LEU A 151 -2.03 -26.12 -25.92
CA LEU A 151 -2.65 -25.61 -24.69
C LEU A 151 -3.74 -26.57 -24.15
N PRO A 152 -3.96 -26.64 -22.83
CA PRO A 152 -5.00 -27.47 -22.23
C PRO A 152 -6.40 -27.15 -22.76
N ALA A 153 -7.20 -28.18 -23.06
CA ALA A 153 -8.59 -27.99 -23.52
C ALA A 153 -9.48 -27.47 -22.38
N GLU A 154 -9.35 -28.08 -21.20
CA GLU A 154 -9.97 -27.60 -19.96
C GLU A 154 -9.04 -26.64 -19.22
N ARG A 155 -9.59 -25.88 -18.27
CA ARG A 155 -8.82 -24.90 -17.50
C ARG A 155 -7.93 -25.59 -16.48
N GLU A 156 -6.65 -25.70 -16.80
CA GLU A 156 -5.65 -26.43 -16.01
C GLU A 156 -4.38 -25.62 -15.80
N GLU A 157 -3.56 -26.02 -14.83
CA GLU A 157 -2.28 -25.36 -14.58
C GLU A 157 -1.32 -25.55 -15.76
N TYR A 158 -0.66 -24.47 -16.19
CA TYR A 158 0.20 -24.52 -17.36
C TYR A 158 1.56 -25.14 -17.03
N SER A 159 1.73 -26.42 -17.41
CA SER A 159 2.90 -27.24 -17.06
C SER A 159 4.23 -26.74 -17.63
N GLY A 160 4.22 -25.93 -18.69
CA GLY A 160 5.42 -25.37 -19.31
C GLY A 160 6.09 -24.23 -18.53
N LEU A 161 5.47 -23.71 -17.46
CA LEU A 161 6.04 -22.61 -16.69
C LEU A 161 7.24 -23.06 -15.84
N LYS A 162 8.34 -22.30 -15.92
CA LYS A 162 9.51 -22.46 -15.05
C LYS A 162 9.07 -22.30 -13.59
N THR A 163 9.03 -23.40 -12.85
CA THR A 163 8.58 -23.44 -11.45
C THR A 163 9.73 -23.82 -10.51
N VAL A 164 9.98 -23.00 -9.50
CA VAL A 164 10.95 -23.28 -8.42
C VAL A 164 10.18 -23.72 -7.19
N PHE A 165 10.61 -24.81 -6.57
CA PHE A 165 10.09 -25.23 -5.26
C PHE A 165 11.07 -24.82 -4.16
N THR A 166 10.55 -24.13 -3.15
CA THR A 166 11.31 -23.67 -1.98
C THR A 166 11.06 -24.58 -0.79
N GLU A 167 12.13 -24.97 -0.08
CA GLU A 167 12.08 -25.78 1.15
C GLU A 167 11.92 -24.92 2.41
N ASN A 168 12.48 -23.71 2.39
CA ASN A 168 12.47 -22.78 3.51
C ASN A 168 11.39 -21.71 3.33
N ASN A 169 10.87 -21.20 4.45
CA ASN A 169 10.13 -19.94 4.45
C ASN A 169 11.02 -18.88 3.77
N VAL A 170 10.54 -18.23 2.72
CA VAL A 170 10.99 -16.85 2.47
C VAL A 170 10.58 -16.09 3.73
N PRO A 171 11.48 -15.40 4.44
CA PRO A 171 11.10 -14.63 5.61
C PRO A 171 10.14 -13.52 5.18
N GLU A 172 8.83 -13.77 5.24
CA GLU A 172 7.83 -12.73 5.19
C GLU A 172 7.76 -12.12 6.59
N THR A 173 8.63 -11.14 6.85
CA THR A 173 8.66 -10.47 8.14
C THR A 173 7.46 -9.54 8.32
N GLU A 174 6.50 -10.12 9.04
CA GLU A 174 5.65 -9.51 10.06
C GLU A 174 4.25 -9.01 9.68
N LEU A 175 3.34 -9.34 10.59
CA LEU A 175 1.88 -9.22 10.55
C LEU A 175 1.42 -7.97 11.29
N GLY A 176 0.67 -7.11 10.61
CA GLY A 176 -0.12 -6.02 11.22
C GLY A 176 -1.22 -6.51 12.19
N PRO A 177 -1.96 -5.58 12.82
CA PRO A 177 -2.75 -5.84 14.03
C PRO A 177 -4.06 -6.64 13.83
N ALA A 178 -4.57 -7.12 14.97
CA ALA A 178 -5.72 -8.00 15.23
C ALA A 178 -5.67 -9.38 14.51
N PRO A 179 -5.28 -10.45 15.21
CA PRO A 179 -5.50 -11.84 14.80
C PRO A 179 -6.99 -12.22 14.77
N ALA A 180 -7.85 -11.44 15.42
CA ALA A 180 -9.31 -11.58 15.46
C ALA A 180 -10.02 -11.41 14.09
N GLN A 181 -9.28 -11.15 13.01
CA GLN A 181 -9.86 -11.11 11.68
C GLN A 181 -9.75 -12.46 10.94
N PHE A 182 -8.74 -13.32 11.10
CA PHE A 182 -8.66 -14.65 10.41
C PHE A 182 -7.72 -15.65 11.13
N GLU A 183 -8.10 -16.93 11.17
CA GLU A 183 -7.46 -18.00 11.97
C GLU A 183 -6.04 -18.47 11.53
N VAL A 184 -5.24 -18.88 12.54
CA VAL A 184 -4.00 -19.73 12.62
C VAL A 184 -2.60 -19.23 12.11
N PRO A 185 -1.43 -19.78 12.58
CA PRO A 185 -0.32 -19.00 13.14
C PRO A 185 1.06 -19.19 12.45
N PHE A 186 2.09 -18.51 12.99
CA PHE A 186 3.56 -18.78 12.96
C PHE A 186 4.52 -17.81 12.21
N SER A 187 5.74 -17.66 12.79
CA SER A 187 6.88 -16.70 12.55
C SER A 187 8.09 -17.36 11.81
N PRO A 188 9.35 -16.83 11.69
CA PRO A 188 9.99 -15.56 12.14
C PRO A 188 11.01 -14.89 11.14
N ASP A 189 11.62 -13.77 11.60
CA ASP A 189 12.99 -13.22 11.38
C ASP A 189 13.33 -12.18 10.27
N ASP A 190 13.66 -10.99 10.81
CA ASP A 190 14.55 -9.89 10.41
C ASP A 190 14.15 -8.60 9.63
N GLU A 191 14.59 -7.50 10.26
CA GLU A 191 14.61 -6.06 9.96
C GLU A 191 13.32 -5.39 9.44
N SER A 192 12.71 -4.59 10.32
CA SER A 192 11.49 -3.83 10.03
C SER A 192 11.80 -2.59 9.17
N TYR A 193 11.87 -2.79 7.86
CA TYR A 193 11.65 -1.71 6.90
C TYR A 193 10.15 -1.61 6.61
N THR A 194 9.57 -0.44 6.83
CA THR A 194 8.32 -0.04 6.16
C THR A 194 8.67 0.21 4.69
N THR A 195 7.89 -0.31 3.75
CA THR A 195 8.15 -0.06 2.32
C THR A 195 7.52 1.25 1.90
N SER A 196 8.34 2.30 1.82
CA SER A 196 8.19 3.39 0.85
C SER A 196 9.22 3.13 -0.25
N SER A 197 9.08 2.04 -0.99
CA SER A 197 10.07 1.70 -2.00
C SER A 197 9.89 2.59 -3.23
N ILE A 198 10.83 3.52 -3.38
CA ILE A 198 11.33 3.94 -4.69
C ILE A 198 12.73 3.39 -4.83
N ILE A 199 12.88 2.34 -5.64
CA ILE A 199 14.10 2.21 -6.43
C ILE A 199 13.81 3.08 -7.67
N LEU A 200 14.78 3.81 -8.23
CA LEU A 200 14.78 4.41 -9.58
C LEU A 200 15.70 3.56 -10.48
N PRO A 201 15.54 3.48 -11.81
CA PRO A 201 15.96 2.28 -12.53
C PRO A 201 17.44 2.24 -12.87
N ALA A 202 18.02 1.04 -12.75
CA ALA A 202 18.86 0.52 -13.81
C ALA A 202 17.96 0.21 -15.01
N GLU A 203 18.39 0.57 -16.22
CA GLU A 203 18.12 -0.34 -17.34
C GLU A 203 18.88 -1.63 -17.02
N PRO A 204 18.24 -2.81 -16.96
CA PRO A 204 18.97 -4.02 -16.67
C PRO A 204 19.88 -4.28 -17.87
N LYS A 205 21.19 -4.14 -17.67
CA LYS A 205 22.19 -4.65 -18.62
C LYS A 205 22.07 -6.19 -18.74
N ASP A 206 21.57 -6.89 -17.72
CA ASP A 206 21.31 -8.33 -17.78
C ASP A 206 20.22 -8.82 -16.80
N VAL A 207 19.01 -9.10 -17.32
CA VAL A 207 17.88 -9.66 -16.55
C VAL A 207 18.18 -11.08 -16.04
N SER A 208 19.08 -11.82 -16.70
CA SER A 208 19.49 -13.17 -16.31
C SER A 208 20.20 -13.16 -14.96
N GLU A 209 21.11 -12.21 -14.73
CA GLU A 209 21.83 -12.04 -13.46
C GLU A 209 20.92 -11.59 -12.32
N GLU A 210 19.93 -10.74 -12.61
CA GLU A 210 18.94 -10.34 -11.61
C GLU A 210 18.07 -11.53 -11.17
N ILE A 211 17.60 -12.34 -12.12
CA ILE A 211 16.84 -13.57 -11.82
C ILE A 211 17.69 -14.56 -11.05
N LYS A 212 18.96 -14.78 -11.43
CA LYS A 212 19.90 -15.60 -10.66
C LYS A 212 20.02 -15.11 -9.22
N THR A 213 20.22 -13.81 -9.03
CA THR A 213 20.35 -13.21 -7.69
C THR A 213 19.08 -13.40 -6.87
N ILE A 214 17.90 -13.19 -7.46
CA ILE A 214 16.61 -13.41 -6.79
C ILE A 214 16.44 -14.89 -6.42
N VAL A 215 16.69 -15.82 -7.34
CA VAL A 215 16.57 -17.26 -7.10
C VAL A 215 17.58 -17.72 -6.04
N LYS A 216 18.82 -17.22 -6.10
CA LYS A 216 19.85 -17.48 -5.07
C LYS A 216 19.38 -17.02 -3.70
N ASN A 217 18.87 -15.78 -3.60
CA ASN A 217 18.39 -15.22 -2.35
C ASN A 217 17.15 -15.97 -1.79
N VAL A 218 16.28 -16.45 -2.67
CA VAL A 218 15.05 -17.18 -2.27
C VAL A 218 15.34 -18.64 -1.90
N THR A 219 16.25 -19.30 -2.60
CA THR A 219 16.51 -20.73 -2.45
C THR A 219 17.72 -21.06 -1.59
N GLY A 220 18.60 -20.09 -1.34
CA GLY A 220 19.90 -20.30 -0.70
C GLY A 220 20.89 -21.10 -1.55
N SER A 221 20.56 -21.42 -2.81
CA SER A 221 21.34 -22.33 -3.66
C SER A 221 21.79 -21.66 -4.95
N GLU A 222 23.11 -21.56 -5.10
CA GLU A 222 23.77 -21.08 -6.32
C GLU A 222 23.57 -22.06 -7.49
N ASP A 223 23.53 -23.36 -7.23
CA ASP A 223 23.26 -24.39 -8.25
C ASP A 223 21.84 -24.30 -8.80
N ILE A 224 20.85 -24.03 -7.95
CA ILE A 224 19.47 -23.78 -8.40
C ILE A 224 19.47 -22.49 -9.21
N ALA A 225 20.03 -21.38 -8.70
CA ALA A 225 20.13 -20.12 -9.42
C ALA A 225 20.79 -20.26 -10.81
N ASN A 226 21.87 -21.03 -10.92
CA ASN A 226 22.59 -21.28 -12.17
C ASN A 226 21.78 -22.14 -13.17
N LYS A 227 20.89 -23.03 -12.71
CA LYS A 227 19.91 -23.71 -13.59
C LYS A 227 18.84 -22.75 -14.13
N PHE A 228 18.58 -21.66 -13.41
CA PHE A 228 17.65 -20.60 -13.81
C PHE A 228 18.34 -19.43 -14.54
N ALA A 229 19.65 -19.49 -14.73
CA ALA A 229 20.38 -18.67 -15.70
C ALA A 229 19.66 -18.77 -17.05
N LEU A 230 19.05 -17.68 -17.50
CA LEU A 230 18.34 -17.65 -18.77
C LEU A 230 19.37 -17.65 -19.91
N ALA A 231 19.90 -18.82 -20.25
CA ALA A 231 20.78 -19.02 -21.39
C ALA A 231 20.10 -18.73 -22.75
N GLU A 232 18.79 -18.46 -22.77
CA GLU A 232 17.96 -18.36 -23.97
C GLU A 232 17.32 -16.99 -24.20
N TRP A 233 17.64 -15.97 -23.40
CA TRP A 233 17.30 -14.59 -23.75
C TRP A 233 18.45 -14.01 -24.58
N LYS A 234 18.65 -14.57 -25.78
CA LYS A 234 19.58 -13.99 -26.74
C LYS A 234 19.00 -12.66 -27.21
N TYR A 235 19.80 -11.61 -27.12
CA TYR A 235 19.61 -10.38 -27.87
C TYR A 235 19.40 -10.74 -29.36
N ALA A 236 18.21 -10.52 -29.92
CA ALA A 236 18.03 -10.52 -31.39
C ALA A 236 18.84 -9.35 -31.99
N ASP A 237 19.06 -9.21 -33.29
CA ASP A 237 19.70 -7.99 -33.85
C ASP A 237 18.70 -6.83 -34.03
N ALA A 238 17.89 -6.54 -33.01
CA ALA A 238 16.80 -5.54 -33.05
C ALA A 238 17.09 -4.29 -32.18
N GLU A 239 16.50 -3.14 -32.52
CA GLU A 239 16.59 -1.93 -31.67
C GLU A 239 15.87 -2.13 -30.33
N PRO A 240 16.40 -1.57 -29.21
CA PRO A 240 15.72 -1.59 -27.92
C PRO A 240 14.34 -0.91 -27.97
N LEU A 241 13.33 -1.55 -27.39
CA LEU A 241 11.98 -0.97 -27.28
C LEU A 241 11.95 0.11 -26.19
N SER A 242 11.26 1.22 -26.46
CA SER A 242 11.06 2.32 -25.50
C SER A 242 9.59 2.47 -25.17
N GLU A 243 9.21 2.39 -23.89
CA GLU A 243 7.80 2.33 -23.49
C GLU A 243 6.97 3.57 -23.84
N LEU A 244 7.64 4.72 -24.05
CA LEU A 244 7.01 5.98 -24.39
C LEU A 244 7.21 6.38 -25.85
N LYS A 245 8.03 5.64 -26.61
CA LYS A 245 8.35 5.96 -28.02
C LYS A 245 7.86 4.89 -28.99
N THR A 246 7.79 3.63 -28.56
CA THR A 246 7.27 2.52 -29.38
C THR A 246 5.77 2.71 -29.60
N PRO A 247 5.30 2.88 -30.85
CA PRO A 247 3.88 3.05 -31.13
C PRO A 247 3.05 1.86 -30.65
N GLY A 248 1.99 2.13 -29.88
CA GLY A 248 1.09 1.09 -29.39
C GLY A 248 1.68 0.21 -28.30
N PHE A 249 2.68 0.70 -27.57
CA PHE A 249 3.36 -0.05 -26.53
C PHE A 249 2.36 -0.70 -25.55
N PHE A 250 1.40 0.07 -25.03
CA PHE A 250 0.45 -0.41 -24.04
C PHE A 250 -0.59 -1.37 -24.63
N ALA A 251 -1.00 -1.17 -25.88
CA ALA A 251 -1.86 -2.05 -26.66
C ALA A 251 -1.22 -3.40 -26.96
N GLN A 252 0.11 -3.45 -27.04
CA GLN A 252 0.88 -4.66 -27.27
C GLN A 252 1.31 -5.37 -25.97
N ALA A 253 1.53 -4.62 -24.89
CA ALA A 253 1.90 -5.15 -23.57
C ALA A 253 0.69 -5.57 -22.72
N PHE A 254 -0.41 -4.82 -22.79
CA PHE A 254 -1.64 -5.03 -22.03
C PHE A 254 -2.87 -5.09 -22.94
N PRO A 255 -2.93 -6.06 -23.89
CA PRO A 255 -3.92 -6.10 -24.95
C PRO A 255 -5.36 -6.31 -24.47
N SER A 256 -5.58 -6.83 -23.26
CA SER A 256 -6.92 -6.95 -22.67
C SER A 256 -7.47 -5.64 -22.11
N ILE A 257 -6.60 -4.66 -21.88
CA ILE A 257 -6.95 -3.33 -21.36
C ILE A 257 -7.14 -2.36 -22.53
N PHE A 258 -6.14 -2.30 -23.41
CA PHE A 258 -6.06 -1.42 -24.58
C PHE A 258 -6.44 -2.19 -25.86
N THR A 259 -7.64 -2.78 -25.84
CA THR A 259 -8.08 -3.80 -26.82
C THR A 259 -8.03 -3.36 -28.27
N ALA A 260 -8.45 -2.13 -28.57
CA ALA A 260 -8.41 -1.55 -29.91
C ALA A 260 -7.37 -0.44 -30.02
N ALA A 261 -6.33 -0.46 -29.16
CA ALA A 261 -5.36 0.62 -28.95
C ALA A 261 -5.96 1.99 -28.56
N THR A 262 -7.27 2.04 -28.28
CA THR A 262 -7.91 3.26 -27.76
C THR A 262 -7.34 3.59 -26.40
N CYS A 263 -7.10 4.89 -26.16
CA CYS A 263 -6.46 5.40 -24.95
C CYS A 263 -5.01 4.93 -24.72
N ASP A 264 -4.33 4.30 -25.68
CA ASP A 264 -2.89 4.03 -25.58
C ASP A 264 -2.11 5.36 -25.63
N PHE A 265 -1.21 5.58 -24.66
CA PHE A 265 -0.41 6.82 -24.57
C PHE A 265 0.56 7.02 -25.75
N THR A 266 1.02 5.93 -26.35
CA THR A 266 1.99 5.92 -27.46
C THR A 266 1.33 5.77 -28.83
N HIS A 267 0.00 5.65 -28.87
CA HIS A 267 -0.74 5.77 -30.12
C HIS A 267 -0.96 7.25 -30.42
N ASN A 268 -0.74 7.68 -31.67
CA ASN A 268 -0.80 9.08 -32.09
C ASN A 268 -2.13 9.74 -31.66
N PRO A 269 -2.16 10.52 -30.57
CA PRO A 269 -3.41 11.01 -30.03
C PRO A 269 -3.78 12.33 -30.70
N LEU A 270 -5.08 12.53 -30.97
CA LEU A 270 -5.59 13.82 -31.46
C LEU A 270 -5.35 14.97 -30.47
N VAL A 271 -5.10 14.66 -29.19
CA VAL A 271 -4.87 15.60 -28.10
C VAL A 271 -3.68 15.12 -27.28
N THR A 272 -2.68 15.99 -27.12
CA THR A 272 -1.53 15.71 -26.25
C THR A 272 -1.92 15.94 -24.80
N VAL A 273 -1.64 14.97 -23.92
CA VAL A 273 -1.86 15.06 -22.46
C VAL A 273 -0.58 14.65 -21.74
N SER A 274 -0.37 15.13 -20.52
CA SER A 274 0.77 14.68 -19.73
C SER A 274 0.63 13.21 -19.33
N LEU A 275 1.75 12.54 -19.02
CA LEU A 275 1.73 11.15 -18.56
C LEU A 275 0.90 11.00 -17.27
N ASP A 276 1.01 11.95 -16.34
CA ASP A 276 0.31 11.90 -15.06
C ASP A 276 -1.20 12.10 -15.23
N GLU A 277 -1.64 13.01 -16.09
CA GLU A 277 -3.07 13.18 -16.43
C GLU A 277 -3.61 11.94 -17.14
N TRP A 278 -2.86 11.36 -18.08
CA TRP A 278 -3.25 10.13 -18.75
C TRP A 278 -3.39 8.97 -17.77
N ILE A 279 -2.40 8.74 -16.88
CA ILE A 279 -2.48 7.70 -15.84
C ILE A 279 -3.71 7.90 -14.97
N LYS A 280 -3.93 9.11 -14.44
CA LYS A 280 -5.12 9.42 -13.62
C LYS A 280 -6.40 9.12 -14.39
N HIS A 281 -6.49 9.56 -15.63
CA HIS A 281 -7.66 9.34 -16.48
C HIS A 281 -7.95 7.86 -16.68
N ILE A 282 -6.96 7.03 -17.05
CA ILE A 282 -7.19 5.60 -17.30
C ILE A 282 -7.45 4.80 -16.02
N TYR A 283 -6.93 5.27 -14.88
CA TYR A 283 -7.03 4.56 -13.60
C TYR A 283 -8.43 4.64 -12.99
N PHE A 284 -9.12 5.78 -13.17
CA PHE A 284 -10.47 6.05 -12.66
C PHE A 284 -11.58 5.84 -13.69
N GLN A 285 -11.33 5.02 -14.70
CA GLN A 285 -12.35 4.67 -15.70
C GLN A 285 -13.49 3.86 -15.08
N LYS A 286 -14.69 4.00 -15.66
CA LYS A 286 -15.95 3.46 -15.13
C LYS A 286 -15.89 1.97 -14.78
N ASP A 287 -15.20 1.14 -15.55
CA ASP A 287 -15.19 -0.32 -15.34
C ASP A 287 -14.05 -0.85 -14.44
N ASN A 288 -13.18 0.06 -13.97
CA ASN A 288 -12.00 -0.27 -13.16
C ASN A 288 -11.06 -1.30 -13.80
N ARG A 289 -11.02 -1.42 -15.13
CA ARG A 289 -10.18 -2.44 -15.78
C ARG A 289 -8.69 -2.29 -15.46
N VAL A 290 -8.19 -1.06 -15.36
CA VAL A 290 -6.78 -0.76 -15.09
C VAL A 290 -6.43 -1.08 -13.64
N SER A 291 -7.26 -0.67 -12.68
CA SER A 291 -7.05 -0.91 -11.25
C SER A 291 -7.25 -2.38 -10.85
N LYS A 292 -8.14 -3.10 -11.54
CA LYS A 292 -8.31 -4.56 -11.41
C LYS A 292 -7.18 -5.36 -12.04
N HIS A 293 -6.45 -4.79 -13.00
CA HIS A 293 -5.35 -5.50 -13.64
C HIS A 293 -4.27 -5.79 -12.58
N PRO A 294 -3.81 -7.04 -12.45
CA PRO A 294 -2.93 -7.45 -11.34
C PRO A 294 -1.60 -6.68 -11.29
N PHE A 295 -1.16 -6.14 -12.43
CA PHE A 295 0.21 -5.71 -12.66
C PHE A 295 0.35 -4.30 -13.22
N LEU A 296 -0.67 -3.82 -13.93
CA LEU A 296 -0.57 -2.59 -14.74
C LEU A 296 -0.38 -1.38 -13.83
N LYS A 297 -1.05 -1.36 -12.68
CA LYS A 297 -0.88 -0.31 -11.65
C LYS A 297 0.58 -0.14 -11.19
N PHE A 298 1.29 -1.25 -10.97
CA PHE A 298 2.70 -1.21 -10.56
C PHE A 298 3.57 -0.72 -11.72
N PHE A 299 3.29 -1.18 -12.94
CA PHE A 299 3.99 -0.71 -14.13
C PHE A 299 3.83 0.81 -14.33
N LEU A 300 2.59 1.32 -14.28
CA LEU A 300 2.30 2.75 -14.46
C LEU A 300 2.93 3.60 -13.36
N TYR A 301 2.90 3.15 -12.11
CA TYR A 301 3.54 3.85 -10.99
C TYR A 301 5.07 3.94 -11.20
N ASN A 302 5.71 2.81 -11.53
CA ASN A 302 7.15 2.78 -11.84
C ASN A 302 7.50 3.67 -13.04
N LEU A 303 6.69 3.63 -14.10
CA LEU A 303 6.89 4.43 -15.31
C LEU A 303 6.80 5.94 -15.02
N SER A 304 5.81 6.39 -14.24
CA SER A 304 5.68 7.80 -13.84
C SER A 304 6.90 8.27 -13.02
N LEU A 305 7.34 7.46 -12.04
CA LEU A 305 8.51 7.78 -11.23
C LEU A 305 9.81 7.82 -12.05
N ARG A 306 10.02 6.83 -12.94
CA ARG A 306 11.17 6.79 -13.84
C ARG A 306 11.20 8.02 -14.75
N LYS A 307 10.07 8.40 -15.35
CA LYS A 307 10.00 9.60 -16.21
C LYS A 307 10.36 10.87 -15.43
N LYS A 308 9.87 11.02 -14.20
CA LYS A 308 10.22 12.15 -13.33
C LYS A 308 11.71 12.17 -12.99
N ALA A 309 12.29 11.01 -12.67
CA ALA A 309 13.71 10.90 -12.38
C ALA A 309 14.60 11.24 -13.58
N LEU A 310 14.27 10.73 -14.77
CA LEU A 310 14.98 11.08 -16.01
C LEU A 310 14.90 12.57 -16.32
N ASN A 311 13.72 13.18 -16.16
CA ASN A 311 13.57 14.63 -16.36
C ASN A 311 14.41 15.45 -15.38
N ASN A 312 14.48 15.05 -14.10
CA ASN A 312 15.35 15.69 -13.11
C ASN A 312 16.84 15.53 -13.48
N GLY A 313 17.22 14.36 -13.98
CA GLY A 313 18.56 14.08 -14.49
C GLY A 313 18.90 15.03 -15.64
N ASN A 314 18.09 15.06 -16.70
CA ASN A 314 18.31 15.94 -17.86
C ASN A 314 18.44 17.42 -17.47
N PHE A 315 17.59 17.90 -16.54
CA PHE A 315 17.68 19.26 -16.03
C PHE A 315 19.02 19.55 -15.35
N LEU A 316 19.52 18.63 -14.52
CA LEU A 316 20.82 18.79 -13.87
C LEU A 316 21.96 18.83 -14.87
N VAL A 317 21.93 17.91 -15.84
CA VAL A 317 22.98 17.80 -16.85
C VAL A 317 22.98 19.08 -17.71
N ALA A 318 21.81 19.65 -18.02
CA ALA A 318 21.71 20.98 -18.65
C ALA A 318 22.15 22.16 -17.74
N GLN A 319 21.86 22.13 -16.44
CA GLN A 319 22.16 23.23 -15.51
C GLN A 319 23.61 23.23 -14.99
N GLN A 320 24.28 22.07 -14.86
CA GLN A 320 25.66 21.98 -14.39
C GLN A 320 26.69 22.05 -15.52
N LEU A 321 26.32 21.72 -16.75
CA LEU A 321 27.21 21.85 -17.90
C LEU A 321 27.23 23.24 -18.55
N THR A 322 26.56 24.21 -17.93
CA THR A 322 26.79 25.62 -18.26
C THR A 322 28.07 26.17 -17.61
N ASP A 323 28.62 25.54 -16.56
CA ASP A 323 29.81 26.06 -15.85
C ASP A 323 31.06 25.14 -15.88
N SER A 324 30.99 23.89 -16.36
CA SER A 324 32.18 23.10 -16.72
C SER A 324 31.82 21.87 -17.56
N HIS A 325 32.49 21.65 -18.69
CA HIS A 325 32.32 20.51 -19.60
C HIS A 325 32.74 19.16 -18.97
N ILE A 326 31.98 18.65 -17.99
CA ILE A 326 32.18 17.28 -17.49
C ILE A 326 31.53 16.31 -18.48
N SER A 327 32.31 15.44 -19.11
CA SER A 327 31.81 14.43 -20.05
C SER A 327 31.15 13.26 -19.32
N ILE A 328 30.31 12.48 -20.02
CA ILE A 328 29.75 11.22 -19.49
C ILE A 328 30.87 10.27 -19.03
N ASP A 329 31.99 10.22 -19.76
CA ASP A 329 33.13 9.37 -19.41
C ASP A 329 33.84 9.85 -18.13
N GLU A 330 33.95 11.17 -17.93
CA GLU A 330 34.50 11.72 -16.70
C GLU A 330 33.58 11.44 -15.50
N LEU A 331 32.25 11.48 -15.69
CA LEU A 331 31.30 11.07 -14.65
C LEU A 331 31.44 9.57 -14.31
N LYS A 332 31.61 8.70 -15.32
CA LYS A 332 31.86 7.27 -15.11
C LYS A 332 33.15 7.03 -14.34
N GLU A 333 34.23 7.70 -14.71
CA GLU A 333 35.52 7.58 -14.04
C GLU A 333 35.43 8.00 -12.56
N ARG A 334 34.79 9.14 -12.28
CA ARG A 334 34.55 9.59 -10.90
C ARG A 334 33.73 8.59 -10.11
N PHE A 335 32.64 8.08 -10.69
CA PHE A 335 31.80 7.08 -10.03
C PHE A 335 32.56 5.79 -9.73
N ASN A 336 33.35 5.29 -10.67
CA ASN A 336 34.20 4.10 -10.49
C ASN A 336 35.29 4.30 -9.42
N ASN A 337 35.73 5.55 -9.21
CA ASN A 337 36.63 5.94 -8.14
C ASN A 337 35.93 6.14 -6.78
N ASN A 338 34.66 5.70 -6.65
CA ASN A 338 33.81 5.86 -5.47
C ASN A 338 33.49 7.33 -5.11
N ASP A 339 33.58 8.27 -6.05
CA ASP A 339 33.08 9.64 -5.87
C ASP A 339 31.57 9.68 -6.15
N ASP A 340 30.77 9.65 -5.07
CA ASP A 340 29.32 9.74 -5.14
C ASP A 340 28.77 11.17 -5.01
N SER A 341 29.63 12.19 -5.03
CA SER A 341 29.24 13.58 -4.74
C SER A 341 28.21 14.13 -5.74
N ILE A 342 28.39 13.83 -7.03
CA ILE A 342 27.45 14.24 -8.09
C ILE A 342 26.15 13.45 -7.97
N ALA A 343 26.24 12.13 -7.74
CA ALA A 343 25.09 11.27 -7.48
C ALA A 343 24.22 11.83 -6.35
N ARG A 344 24.83 12.15 -5.20
CA ARG A 344 24.15 12.74 -4.04
C ARG A 344 23.50 14.09 -4.36
N LYS A 345 24.12 14.93 -5.20
CA LYS A 345 23.53 16.18 -5.67
C LYS A 345 22.28 15.95 -6.53
N VAL A 346 22.34 15.01 -7.48
CA VAL A 346 21.19 14.61 -8.33
C VAL A 346 20.04 14.12 -7.45
N ILE A 347 20.36 13.23 -6.52
CA ILE A 347 19.39 12.59 -5.63
C ILE A 347 18.68 13.63 -4.77
N ARG A 348 19.39 14.63 -4.22
CA ARG A 348 18.78 15.72 -3.43
C ARG A 348 17.69 16.50 -4.19
N MET A 349 17.74 16.54 -5.53
CA MET A 349 16.73 17.20 -6.35
C MET A 349 15.49 16.33 -6.60
N GLY A 350 15.54 15.03 -6.29
CA GLY A 350 14.44 14.07 -6.41
C GLY A 350 13.27 14.27 -5.44
N SER A 351 13.12 15.46 -4.84
CA SER A 351 12.07 15.77 -3.86
C SER A 351 10.64 15.63 -4.40
N ASN A 352 10.47 15.64 -5.72
CA ASN A 352 9.21 15.36 -6.43
C ASN A 352 8.91 13.87 -6.64
N LEU A 353 9.83 12.96 -6.26
CA LEU A 353 9.67 11.52 -6.36
C LEU A 353 9.00 11.00 -5.08
N VAL A 354 7.66 11.04 -5.07
CA VAL A 354 6.82 10.70 -3.91
C VAL A 354 7.23 9.36 -3.30
N ASN A 355 7.46 9.30 -1.99
CA ASN A 355 7.94 8.13 -1.23
C ASN A 355 9.45 7.82 -1.33
N SER A 356 10.27 8.68 -1.93
CA SER A 356 11.74 8.57 -1.87
C SER A 356 12.36 9.27 -0.65
N ASP A 357 13.63 8.97 -0.33
CA ASP A 357 14.45 9.68 0.67
C ASP A 357 14.39 11.22 0.48
N PRO A 358 14.68 11.77 -0.71
CA PRO A 358 14.57 13.21 -0.98
C PRO A 358 13.18 13.79 -0.76
N TYR A 359 12.12 13.05 -1.12
CA TYR A 359 10.75 13.48 -0.89
C TYR A 359 10.45 13.59 0.60
N TRP A 360 10.78 12.56 1.39
CA TRP A 360 10.55 12.59 2.84
C TRP A 360 11.44 13.61 3.55
N ASN A 361 12.66 13.85 3.06
CA ASN A 361 13.49 14.94 3.54
C ASN A 361 12.88 16.32 3.25
N ARG A 362 12.22 16.51 2.10
CA ARG A 362 11.45 17.73 1.83
C ARG A 362 10.27 17.85 2.79
N CYS A 363 9.45 16.82 2.94
CA CYS A 363 8.32 16.82 3.87
C CYS A 363 8.76 17.08 5.32
N LYS A 364 9.91 16.53 5.72
CA LYS A 364 10.54 16.84 7.00
C LYS A 364 10.86 18.33 7.13
N ARG A 365 11.52 18.94 6.14
CA ARG A 365 11.84 20.38 6.17
C ARG A 365 10.59 21.26 6.24
N GLU A 366 9.53 20.88 5.52
CA GLU A 366 8.23 21.56 5.58
C GLU A 366 7.63 21.47 7.00
N LEU A 367 7.73 20.29 7.63
CA LEU A 367 7.27 20.08 9.00
C LEU A 367 8.13 20.79 10.04
N ASP A 368 9.45 20.81 9.88
CA ASP A 368 10.37 21.58 10.73
C ASP A 368 10.05 23.08 10.66
N ALA A 369 9.79 23.60 9.45
CA ALA A 369 9.38 24.99 9.24
C ALA A 369 8.02 25.28 9.87
N LEU A 370 7.05 24.37 9.76
CA LEU A 370 5.75 24.48 10.42
C LEU A 370 5.91 24.54 11.94
N LEU A 371 6.66 23.61 12.54
CA LEU A 371 6.89 23.57 13.99
C LEU A 371 7.58 24.84 14.49
N PHE A 372 8.59 25.32 13.75
CA PHE A 372 9.27 26.58 14.07
C PHE A 372 8.29 27.76 13.98
N PHE A 373 7.58 27.91 12.86
CA PHE A 373 6.60 28.98 12.69
C PHE A 373 5.58 28.99 13.83
N ARG A 374 5.03 27.84 14.19
CA ARG A 374 4.04 27.70 15.26
C ARG A 374 4.60 28.07 16.63
N ARG A 375 5.78 27.54 17.00
CA ARG A 375 6.38 27.86 18.30
C ARG A 375 6.70 29.35 18.44
N TYR A 376 7.21 30.00 17.39
CA TYR A 376 7.64 31.41 17.48
C TYR A 376 6.52 32.43 17.20
N SER A 377 5.55 32.10 16.35
CA SER A 377 4.52 33.06 15.91
C SER A 377 3.19 32.89 16.65
N ILE A 378 2.89 31.68 17.09
CA ILE A 378 1.63 31.33 17.78
C ILE A 378 1.91 31.00 19.26
N GLY A 379 3.09 30.48 19.57
CA GLY A 379 3.48 30.08 20.91
C GLY A 379 3.11 28.63 21.25
N ASP A 380 2.73 27.81 20.27
CA ASP A 380 2.28 26.44 20.50
C ASP A 380 3.15 25.37 19.82
N LEU A 381 2.98 24.15 20.29
CA LEU A 381 3.51 22.90 19.75
C LEU A 381 2.33 21.94 19.52
N PRO A 382 2.49 20.87 18.71
CA PRO A 382 1.42 19.91 18.56
C PRO A 382 1.03 19.32 19.92
N SER A 383 -0.27 19.33 20.22
CA SER A 383 -0.83 18.90 21.50
C SER A 383 -0.95 17.38 21.56
N TYR A 384 -1.32 16.76 20.42
CA TYR A 384 -1.59 15.33 20.35
C TYR A 384 -0.93 14.67 19.13
N PHE A 385 -0.59 13.39 19.31
CA PHE A 385 -0.23 12.47 18.24
C PHE A 385 -1.34 11.47 18.02
N HIS A 386 -1.83 11.37 16.78
CA HIS A 386 -2.91 10.46 16.39
C HIS A 386 -2.39 9.35 15.49
N THR A 387 -2.90 8.14 15.65
CA THR A 387 -2.86 7.13 14.59
C THR A 387 -4.26 6.64 14.29
N ASN A 388 -4.56 6.42 13.01
CA ASN A 388 -5.87 5.96 12.57
C ASN A 388 -5.72 4.81 11.58
N SER A 389 -6.39 3.70 11.82
CA SER A 389 -6.46 2.58 10.88
C SER A 389 -7.78 2.60 10.10
N MET A 390 -7.79 1.85 9.00
CA MET A 390 -8.99 1.51 8.27
C MET A 390 -9.55 0.17 8.75
N ALA A 391 -10.87 0.05 8.87
CA ALA A 391 -11.56 -1.23 9.06
C ALA A 391 -12.42 -1.53 7.82
N GLU A 392 -11.76 -1.69 6.66
CA GLU A 392 -12.40 -1.67 5.34
C GLU A 392 -13.41 -2.78 5.09
N LEU A 393 -13.31 -3.91 5.81
CA LEU A 393 -14.29 -4.99 5.73
C LEU A 393 -15.50 -4.79 6.66
N HIS A 394 -15.44 -3.81 7.55
CA HIS A 394 -16.47 -3.59 8.57
C HIS A 394 -17.20 -2.25 8.40
N TRP A 395 -16.57 -1.22 7.85
CA TRP A 395 -17.21 0.08 7.66
C TRP A 395 -18.42 0.05 6.73
N ALA A 396 -19.62 0.17 7.31
CA ALA A 396 -20.86 0.31 6.57
C ALA A 396 -20.84 1.45 5.54
N PRO A 397 -20.33 2.66 5.84
CA PRO A 397 -20.23 3.73 4.85
C PRO A 397 -19.40 3.37 3.61
N LEU A 398 -18.31 2.61 3.78
CA LEU A 398 -17.51 2.13 2.65
C LEU A 398 -18.26 1.09 1.83
N LYS A 399 -18.96 0.15 2.49
CA LYS A 399 -19.80 -0.86 1.79
C LYS A 399 -20.89 -0.17 0.96
N GLN A 400 -21.56 0.83 1.52
CA GLN A 400 -22.56 1.64 0.81
C GLN A 400 -21.92 2.41 -0.37
N PHE A 401 -20.75 3.01 -0.17
CA PHE A 401 -20.03 3.70 -1.24
C PHE A 401 -19.65 2.75 -2.38
N LEU A 402 -19.09 1.58 -2.05
CA LEU A 402 -18.76 0.54 -3.02
C LEU A 402 -20.01 0.02 -3.74
N ALA A 403 -21.12 -0.16 -3.03
CA ALA A 403 -22.39 -0.58 -3.65
C ALA A 403 -22.90 0.47 -4.65
N LYS A 404 -22.90 1.76 -4.30
CA LYS A 404 -23.26 2.87 -5.22
C LYS A 404 -22.34 2.92 -6.42
N TYR A 405 -21.04 2.79 -6.17
CA TYR A 405 -20.02 2.77 -7.20
C TYR A 405 -20.29 1.62 -8.18
N ILE A 406 -20.39 0.38 -7.68
CA ILE A 406 -20.59 -0.81 -8.51
C ILE A 406 -21.92 -0.73 -9.26
N SER A 407 -23.02 -0.31 -8.62
CA SER A 407 -24.32 -0.19 -9.28
C SER A 407 -24.33 0.86 -10.39
N SER A 408 -23.51 1.91 -10.30
CA SER A 408 -23.37 2.89 -11.38
C SER A 408 -22.57 2.36 -12.57
N THR A 409 -21.71 1.35 -12.33
CA THR A 409 -20.76 0.79 -13.29
C THR A 409 -21.22 -0.53 -13.92
N CYS A 410 -22.10 -1.26 -13.24
CA CYS A 410 -22.62 -2.56 -13.62
C CYS A 410 -24.14 -2.51 -13.69
N GLU A 411 -24.76 -3.35 -14.51
CA GLU A 411 -26.22 -3.51 -14.60
C GLU A 411 -26.78 -4.34 -13.43
N ILE A 412 -26.37 -4.02 -12.19
CA ILE A 412 -26.81 -4.68 -10.96
C ILE A 412 -27.34 -3.60 -10.00
N THR A 413 -28.49 -3.84 -9.38
CA THR A 413 -29.10 -2.89 -8.44
C THR A 413 -28.25 -2.70 -7.18
N TYR A 414 -28.32 -1.49 -6.61
CA TYR A 414 -27.64 -1.12 -5.37
C TYR A 414 -27.94 -2.10 -4.22
N ASP A 415 -29.21 -2.41 -3.99
CA ASP A 415 -29.64 -3.26 -2.87
C ASP A 415 -29.08 -4.68 -2.97
N ASN A 416 -29.03 -5.24 -4.18
CA ASN A 416 -28.47 -6.57 -4.41
C ASN A 416 -26.97 -6.61 -4.13
N ILE A 417 -26.23 -5.57 -4.49
CA ILE A 417 -24.80 -5.47 -4.20
C ILE A 417 -24.58 -5.28 -2.71
N LEU A 418 -25.29 -4.35 -2.08
CA LEU A 418 -25.14 -4.06 -0.66
C LEU A 418 -25.46 -5.30 0.19
N ASN A 419 -26.53 -6.03 -0.14
CA ASN A 419 -26.86 -7.28 0.54
C ASN A 419 -25.71 -8.29 0.45
N LYS A 420 -25.10 -8.47 -0.73
CA LYS A 420 -23.94 -9.35 -0.90
C LYS A 420 -22.71 -8.86 -0.12
N LEU A 421 -22.46 -7.55 -0.09
CA LEU A 421 -21.35 -6.98 0.69
C LEU A 421 -21.53 -7.19 2.20
N ASN A 422 -22.76 -7.26 2.69
CA ASN A 422 -23.06 -7.49 4.10
C ASN A 422 -23.10 -8.97 4.49
N THR A 423 -23.50 -9.86 3.58
CA THR A 423 -23.75 -11.29 3.88
C THR A 423 -22.65 -12.23 3.39
N ASP A 424 -21.93 -11.88 2.32
CA ASP A 424 -20.87 -12.70 1.74
C ASP A 424 -19.49 -12.05 1.92
N MET A 425 -18.77 -12.53 2.94
CA MET A 425 -17.43 -12.06 3.28
C MET A 425 -16.41 -12.30 2.14
N HIS A 426 -16.54 -13.35 1.34
CA HIS A 426 -15.65 -13.59 0.21
C HIS A 426 -15.91 -12.60 -0.93
N TYR A 427 -17.19 -12.29 -1.19
CA TYR A 427 -17.57 -11.26 -2.15
C TYR A 427 -17.09 -9.88 -1.70
N LEU A 428 -17.27 -9.53 -0.43
CA LEU A 428 -16.77 -8.28 0.15
C LEU A 428 -15.26 -8.12 -0.02
N ARG A 429 -14.47 -9.10 0.43
CA ARG A 429 -13.00 -9.06 0.30
C ARG A 429 -12.56 -8.90 -1.14
N ARG A 430 -13.12 -9.70 -2.05
CA ARG A 430 -12.81 -9.61 -3.48
C ARG A 430 -13.14 -8.23 -4.03
N THR A 431 -14.27 -7.67 -3.62
CA THR A 431 -14.73 -6.35 -4.07
C THR A 431 -13.81 -5.25 -3.57
N VAL A 432 -13.42 -5.26 -2.29
CA VAL A 432 -12.46 -4.29 -1.75
C VAL A 432 -11.12 -4.39 -2.49
N LEU A 433 -10.59 -5.61 -2.67
CA LEU A 433 -9.32 -5.85 -3.38
C LEU A 433 -9.36 -5.36 -4.84
N GLN A 434 -10.48 -5.57 -5.54
CA GLN A 434 -10.66 -5.12 -6.92
C GLN A 434 -10.87 -3.60 -7.05
N ASN A 435 -11.15 -2.91 -5.94
CA ASN A 435 -11.43 -1.48 -5.89
C ASN A 435 -10.57 -0.78 -4.83
N LEU A 436 -9.32 -1.23 -4.64
CA LEU A 436 -8.40 -0.69 -3.63
C LEU A 436 -8.13 0.81 -3.78
N HIS A 437 -8.10 1.31 -5.02
CA HIS A 437 -7.93 2.74 -5.30
C HIS A 437 -9.11 3.56 -4.77
N ILE A 438 -10.32 3.01 -4.84
CA ILE A 438 -11.52 3.61 -4.28
C ILE A 438 -11.47 3.55 -2.75
N ALA A 439 -11.14 2.40 -2.17
CA ALA A 439 -10.99 2.26 -0.71
C ALA A 439 -9.92 3.23 -0.16
N THR A 440 -8.83 3.40 -0.90
CA THR A 440 -7.73 4.31 -0.52
C THR A 440 -8.15 5.76 -0.56
N LEU A 441 -8.75 6.19 -1.67
CA LEU A 441 -9.26 7.56 -1.80
C LEU A 441 -10.36 7.87 -0.79
N TYR A 442 -11.24 6.89 -0.51
CA TYR A 442 -12.27 7.01 0.51
C TYR A 442 -11.67 7.27 1.89
N PHE A 443 -10.65 6.51 2.29
CA PHE A 443 -10.00 6.70 3.59
C PHE A 443 -9.29 8.05 3.71
N GLU A 444 -8.56 8.47 2.68
CA GLU A 444 -7.91 9.78 2.66
C GLU A 444 -8.97 10.89 2.80
N THR A 445 -10.01 10.84 1.98
CA THR A 445 -11.11 11.81 1.99
C THR A 445 -11.83 11.82 3.34
N ARG A 446 -12.12 10.63 3.90
CA ARG A 446 -12.73 10.49 5.23
C ARG A 446 -11.83 11.06 6.30
N THR A 447 -10.54 10.80 6.25
CA THR A 447 -9.57 11.34 7.22
C THR A 447 -9.60 12.86 7.16
N ILE A 448 -9.38 13.47 6.00
CA ILE A 448 -9.40 14.93 5.84
C ILE A 448 -10.74 15.52 6.30
N ASN A 449 -11.87 14.93 5.91
CA ASN A 449 -13.20 15.40 6.33
C ASN A 449 -13.38 15.29 7.85
N TYR A 450 -13.00 14.15 8.45
CA TYR A 450 -13.08 13.93 9.89
C TYR A 450 -12.32 15.01 10.67
N TYR A 451 -11.11 15.37 10.25
CA TYR A 451 -10.34 16.42 10.93
C TYR A 451 -10.86 17.83 10.70
N ASN A 452 -11.42 18.10 9.52
CA ASN A 452 -12.03 19.40 9.23
C ASN A 452 -13.41 19.60 9.90
N THR A 453 -14.03 18.53 10.40
CA THR A 453 -15.37 18.56 10.99
C THR A 453 -15.37 18.05 12.44
N VAL A 454 -15.39 16.72 12.64
CA VAL A 454 -15.53 16.09 13.95
C VAL A 454 -14.34 16.35 14.87
N ALA A 455 -13.11 16.12 14.39
CA ALA A 455 -11.92 16.30 15.23
C ALA A 455 -11.66 17.78 15.54
N LYS A 456 -12.11 18.69 14.67
CA LYS A 456 -12.01 20.13 14.89
C LYS A 456 -12.73 20.54 16.17
N GLU A 457 -13.98 20.12 16.31
CA GLU A 457 -14.77 20.38 17.50
C GLU A 457 -14.27 19.57 18.69
N LEU A 458 -13.97 18.28 18.51
CA LEU A 458 -13.59 17.38 19.60
C LEU A 458 -12.26 17.75 20.26
N PHE A 459 -11.28 18.21 19.49
CA PHE A 459 -9.93 18.51 19.98
C PHE A 459 -9.61 20.01 20.00
N ASN A 460 -10.58 20.87 19.70
CA ASN A 460 -10.39 22.30 19.47
C ASN A 460 -9.20 22.56 18.50
N LEU A 461 -9.26 21.90 17.33
CA LEU A 461 -8.17 21.86 16.36
C LEU A 461 -7.98 23.23 15.70
N THR A 462 -6.74 23.68 15.68
CA THR A 462 -6.32 24.86 14.91
C THR A 462 -5.64 24.46 13.60
N ASP A 463 -4.90 23.36 13.60
CA ASP A 463 -4.17 22.86 12.43
C ASP A 463 -3.78 21.39 12.61
N TYR A 464 -3.36 20.73 11.54
CA TYR A 464 -2.90 19.35 11.58
C TYR A 464 -1.92 19.01 10.46
N TRP A 465 -1.10 17.99 10.68
CA TRP A 465 -0.21 17.42 9.67
C TRP A 465 -0.35 15.90 9.63
N PHE A 466 -0.48 15.30 8.44
CA PHE A 466 -0.62 13.85 8.28
C PHE A 466 0.50 13.22 7.47
N ARG A 467 0.81 11.98 7.85
CA ARG A 467 1.53 11.00 7.05
C ARG A 467 0.67 9.76 6.84
N PHE A 468 0.41 9.40 5.60
CA PHE A 468 -0.21 8.12 5.26
C PHE A 468 0.86 7.06 5.01
N GLU A 469 0.61 5.83 5.48
CA GLU A 469 1.45 4.68 5.15
C GLU A 469 0.57 3.46 4.84
N PHE A 470 1.19 2.46 4.21
CA PHE A 470 0.56 1.15 3.97
C PHE A 470 1.14 0.10 4.92
N ALA A 471 0.28 -0.69 5.53
CA ALA A 471 0.63 -1.85 6.34
C ALA A 471 1.29 -2.94 5.46
N LYS A 472 2.52 -3.33 5.79
CA LYS A 472 3.37 -4.24 4.99
C LYS A 472 2.73 -5.58 4.62
N SER A 473 1.99 -6.22 5.53
CA SER A 473 1.42 -7.56 5.32
C SER A 473 0.05 -7.59 4.63
N ARG A 474 -0.66 -6.46 4.63
CA ARG A 474 -2.05 -6.39 4.17
C ARG A 474 -2.28 -5.35 3.09
N GLY A 475 -1.36 -4.41 2.89
CA GLY A 475 -1.54 -3.25 2.02
C GLY A 475 -2.71 -2.35 2.39
N GLN A 476 -3.15 -2.41 3.65
CA GLN A 476 -4.14 -1.50 4.23
C GLN A 476 -3.49 -0.17 4.56
N ILE A 477 -4.22 0.92 4.36
CA ILE A 477 -3.76 2.26 4.72
C ILE A 477 -4.02 2.59 6.18
N HIS A 478 -3.11 3.39 6.73
CA HIS A 478 -3.26 4.05 8.03
C HIS A 478 -2.67 5.46 7.95
N SER A 479 -3.10 6.33 8.87
CA SER A 479 -2.57 7.68 9.01
C SER A 479 -1.91 7.87 10.36
N HIS A 480 -0.83 8.65 10.37
CA HIS A 480 -0.21 9.23 11.56
C HIS A 480 -0.41 10.74 11.48
N GLY A 481 -0.86 11.35 12.56
CA GLY A 481 -1.23 12.76 12.61
C GLY A 481 -0.57 13.50 13.76
N LEU A 482 -0.15 14.74 13.47
CA LEU A 482 0.19 15.73 14.49
C LEU A 482 -0.94 16.74 14.56
N ILE A 483 -1.44 16.94 15.76
CA ILE A 483 -2.69 17.66 16.00
C ILE A 483 -2.33 18.90 16.80
N PHE A 484 -2.62 20.08 16.25
CA PHE A 484 -2.31 21.35 16.87
C PHE A 484 -3.56 22.01 17.41
N SER A 485 -3.52 22.37 18.69
CA SER A 485 -4.55 23.18 19.32
C SER A 485 -3.86 24.14 20.28
N GLU A 486 -4.01 25.45 20.02
CA GLU A 486 -3.40 26.48 20.85
C GLU A 486 -3.81 26.36 22.31
N THR A 487 -5.10 26.11 22.57
CA THR A 487 -5.62 25.97 23.94
C THR A 487 -5.14 24.69 24.59
N GLN A 488 -5.24 23.55 23.91
CA GLN A 488 -4.83 22.27 24.49
C GLN A 488 -3.32 22.23 24.73
N ALA A 489 -2.52 22.81 23.82
CA ALA A 489 -1.07 22.93 23.99
C ALA A 489 -0.73 23.76 25.24
N LYS A 490 -1.35 24.93 25.42
CA LYS A 490 -1.15 25.77 26.61
C LYS A 490 -1.51 25.05 27.90
N ASN A 491 -2.63 24.33 27.92
CA ASN A 491 -3.05 23.62 29.13
C ASN A 491 -2.16 22.41 29.45
N ILE A 492 -1.65 21.72 28.43
CA ILE A 492 -0.63 20.68 28.61
C ILE A 492 0.68 21.29 29.12
N GLU A 493 1.17 22.38 28.52
CA GLU A 493 2.39 23.08 28.96
C GLU A 493 2.24 23.57 30.41
N GLN A 494 1.13 24.24 30.75
CA GLN A 494 0.83 24.68 32.12
C GLN A 494 0.75 23.53 33.11
N ALA A 495 0.16 22.39 32.74
CA ALA A 495 0.10 21.22 33.62
C ALA A 495 1.50 20.61 33.89
N LEU A 496 2.47 20.85 33.00
CA LEU A 496 3.83 20.32 33.09
C LEU A 496 4.85 21.33 33.67
N ASP A 497 4.55 22.63 33.58
CA ASP A 497 5.46 23.77 33.88
C ASP A 497 5.11 24.53 35.17
N ILE A 498 4.31 23.94 36.08
CA ILE A 498 4.01 24.58 37.36
C ILE A 498 5.30 24.69 38.18
N ASP A 499 5.80 25.93 38.32
CA ASP A 499 6.89 26.32 39.23
C ASP A 499 6.68 25.66 40.60
N GLY A 500 7.55 24.69 40.94
CA GLY A 500 7.52 23.97 42.22
C GLY A 500 7.16 22.48 42.15
N LEU A 501 6.71 21.94 41.00
CA LEU A 501 6.56 20.49 40.84
C LEU A 501 7.93 19.83 40.67
N SER A 502 8.28 18.96 41.62
CA SER A 502 9.62 18.34 41.67
C SER A 502 9.65 16.93 41.08
N SER A 503 8.49 16.30 40.89
CA SER A 503 8.37 14.91 40.43
C SER A 503 7.50 14.74 39.19
N ASP A 504 7.83 13.73 38.37
CA ASP A 504 7.02 13.32 37.20
C ASP A 504 5.60 12.87 37.60
N GLN A 505 5.43 12.42 38.84
CA GLN A 505 4.14 11.99 39.39
C GLN A 505 3.16 13.17 39.55
N GLU A 506 3.61 14.28 40.14
CA GLU A 506 2.77 15.47 40.34
C GLU A 506 2.37 16.11 38.99
N LYS A 507 3.28 16.06 38.00
CA LYS A 507 3.00 16.47 36.63
C LYS A 507 1.94 15.57 35.99
N ALA A 508 2.05 14.25 36.17
CA ALA A 508 1.06 13.30 35.67
C ALA A 508 -0.33 13.53 36.29
N GLU A 509 -0.39 13.83 37.59
CA GLU A 509 -1.64 14.11 38.31
C GLU A 509 -2.30 15.42 37.84
N THR A 510 -1.50 16.48 37.65
CA THR A 510 -1.99 17.77 37.16
C THR A 510 -2.50 17.63 35.72
N LEU A 511 -1.74 16.94 34.87
CA LEU A 511 -2.14 16.65 33.50
C LEU A 511 -3.40 15.78 33.46
N TYR A 512 -3.51 14.77 34.34
CA TYR A 512 -4.72 13.96 34.43
C TYR A 512 -5.95 14.80 34.77
N LYS A 513 -5.87 15.70 35.76
CA LYS A 513 -6.97 16.61 36.10
C LYS A 513 -7.43 17.41 34.90
N TRP A 514 -6.49 18.00 34.14
CA TRP A 514 -6.82 18.69 32.89
C TRP A 514 -7.50 17.75 31.90
N LEU A 515 -6.92 16.56 31.68
CA LEU A 515 -7.39 15.62 30.67
C LEU A 515 -8.75 14.98 31.01
N GLN A 516 -9.26 15.12 32.23
CA GLN A 516 -10.59 14.66 32.64
C GLN A 516 -11.66 15.77 32.67
N THR A 517 -11.32 17.03 32.36
CA THR A 517 -12.31 18.13 32.35
C THR A 517 -13.43 17.90 31.33
N HIS A 518 -14.64 18.33 31.68
CA HIS A 518 -15.83 18.29 30.85
C HIS A 518 -16.42 19.70 30.63
N GLU A 519 -17.41 19.80 29.74
CA GLU A 519 -18.06 21.08 29.40
C GLU A 519 -18.63 21.80 30.64
N GLU A 520 -19.07 21.05 31.65
CA GLU A 520 -19.60 21.59 32.91
C GLU A 520 -18.51 22.14 33.85
N ASP A 521 -17.25 21.72 33.67
CA ASP A 521 -16.14 22.10 34.56
C ASP A 521 -15.46 23.41 34.14
N THR A 522 -15.62 23.83 32.89
CA THR A 522 -14.92 25.00 32.32
C THR A 522 -15.80 25.78 31.35
N ASP A 523 -15.85 27.12 31.47
CA ASP A 523 -16.64 27.99 30.59
C ASP A 523 -16.05 28.21 29.18
N THR A 524 -14.90 27.59 28.87
CA THR A 524 -14.16 27.85 27.62
C THR A 524 -14.05 26.61 26.73
N ILE A 525 -13.12 25.70 27.03
CA ILE A 525 -12.81 24.50 26.26
C ILE A 525 -12.45 23.38 27.24
N PHE A 526 -13.06 22.21 27.06
CA PHE A 526 -12.81 21.02 27.87
C PHE A 526 -11.84 20.04 27.16
N SER A 527 -11.30 19.08 27.92
CA SER A 527 -10.45 18.02 27.38
C SER A 527 -11.23 16.99 26.56
N PRO A 528 -10.64 16.37 25.52
CA PRO A 528 -11.28 15.29 24.78
C PRO A 528 -11.54 14.01 25.60
N GLY A 529 -11.02 13.90 26.83
CA GLY A 529 -11.31 12.81 27.76
C GLY A 529 -10.47 11.56 27.52
N PHE A 530 -9.22 11.58 27.99
CA PHE A 530 -8.28 10.45 27.86
C PHE A 530 -8.55 9.38 28.91
N VAL A 531 -8.63 8.12 28.49
CA VAL A 531 -8.96 6.99 29.36
C VAL A 531 -8.01 5.81 29.13
N SER A 532 -7.48 5.27 30.22
CA SER A 532 -6.71 3.99 30.24
C SER A 532 -7.37 2.90 31.11
N MET A 533 -8.52 3.22 31.70
CA MET A 533 -9.37 2.30 32.44
C MET A 533 -10.33 1.56 31.51
N HIS A 534 -10.62 0.30 31.79
CA HIS A 534 -11.58 -0.47 31.02
C HIS A 534 -13.03 0.05 31.24
N PRO A 535 -13.85 0.26 30.19
CA PRO A 535 -15.21 0.81 30.31
C PRO A 535 -16.21 -0.11 31.06
N ALA A 536 -15.81 -1.34 31.35
CA ALA A 536 -16.55 -2.21 32.27
C ALA A 536 -16.62 -1.62 33.69
N GLY A 537 -15.66 -0.77 34.06
CA GLY A 537 -15.53 -0.20 35.40
C GLY A 537 -15.07 -1.23 36.43
N GLY A 538 -15.22 -0.86 37.70
CA GLY A 538 -14.85 -1.67 38.85
C GLY A 538 -15.34 -1.02 40.15
N SER A 539 -14.98 -1.62 41.28
CA SER A 539 -15.24 -1.10 42.62
C SER A 539 -13.93 -0.88 43.36
N GLN A 540 -13.91 0.14 44.23
CA GLN A 540 -12.84 0.32 45.19
C GLN A 540 -13.26 -0.32 46.52
N GLU A 541 -12.36 -1.12 47.10
CA GLU A 541 -12.52 -1.71 48.43
C GLU A 541 -11.32 -1.29 49.31
N ASN A 542 -11.52 -1.35 50.63
CA ASN A 542 -10.43 -1.11 51.59
C ASN A 542 -9.73 -2.44 51.88
N GLY A 543 -8.42 -2.46 51.68
CA GLY A 543 -7.56 -3.56 52.08
C GLY A 543 -7.56 -3.76 53.60
N GLN A 544 -7.11 -4.94 54.04
CA GLN A 544 -7.04 -5.29 55.47
C GLN A 544 -6.10 -4.38 56.26
N ASP A 545 -5.18 -3.70 55.58
CA ASP A 545 -4.20 -2.73 56.10
C ASP A 545 -4.63 -1.26 55.91
N GLY A 546 -5.84 -1.00 55.39
CA GLY A 546 -6.32 0.35 55.07
C GLY A 546 -5.86 0.89 53.71
N SER A 547 -5.13 0.09 52.91
CA SER A 547 -4.79 0.45 51.53
C SER A 547 -6.03 0.48 50.62
N LYS A 548 -6.01 1.29 49.56
CA LYS A 548 -7.06 1.28 48.53
C LYS A 548 -6.80 0.12 47.56
N VAL A 549 -7.79 -0.75 47.38
CA VAL A 549 -7.71 -1.87 46.43
C VAL A 549 -8.75 -1.67 45.33
N TRP A 550 -8.34 -1.71 44.06
CA TRP A 550 -9.26 -1.63 42.92
C TRP A 550 -9.61 -3.05 42.43
N ILE A 551 -10.90 -3.34 42.32
CA ILE A 551 -11.43 -4.59 41.81
C ILE A 551 -12.14 -4.33 40.47
N PRO A 552 -11.51 -4.66 39.34
CA PRO A 552 -12.11 -4.43 38.04
C PRO A 552 -13.25 -5.42 37.76
N ASN A 553 -14.28 -4.98 37.04
CA ASN A 553 -15.37 -5.82 36.57
C ASN A 553 -14.91 -6.65 35.34
N LYS A 554 -14.29 -7.79 35.63
CA LYS A 554 -13.76 -8.70 34.60
C LYS A 554 -14.84 -9.48 33.83
N GLU A 555 -16.09 -9.49 34.29
CA GLU A 555 -17.19 -10.22 33.61
C GLU A 555 -17.50 -9.65 32.23
N LYS A 556 -17.29 -8.33 32.06
CA LYS A 556 -17.54 -7.60 30.81
C LYS A 556 -16.27 -7.40 29.97
N TRP A 557 -15.14 -7.99 30.37
CA TRP A 557 -13.91 -7.96 29.59
C TRP A 557 -14.03 -8.92 28.40
N ALA A 558 -13.21 -8.69 27.37
CA ALA A 558 -13.11 -9.59 26.24
C ALA A 558 -12.76 -10.99 26.72
N LYS A 559 -13.57 -11.97 26.32
CA LYS A 559 -13.23 -13.38 26.51
C LYS A 559 -11.96 -13.71 25.70
N PRO A 560 -11.21 -14.77 26.07
CA PRO A 560 -10.06 -15.22 25.28
C PRO A 560 -10.37 -15.32 23.78
N GLU A 561 -9.39 -14.97 22.96
CA GLU A 561 -9.52 -14.97 21.50
C GLU A 561 -10.07 -16.32 20.99
N GLY A 562 -11.08 -16.29 20.12
CA GLY A 562 -11.77 -17.47 19.58
C GLY A 562 -12.89 -18.05 20.46
N THR A 563 -13.12 -17.51 21.66
CA THR A 563 -14.18 -18.00 22.59
C THR A 563 -15.37 -17.03 22.72
N GLN A 564 -15.30 -15.88 22.05
CA GLN A 564 -16.35 -14.88 22.05
C GLN A 564 -17.40 -15.21 20.98
N GLU A 565 -18.66 -15.31 21.38
CA GLU A 565 -19.76 -15.37 20.41
C GLU A 565 -19.81 -14.06 19.62
N PRO A 566 -19.94 -14.13 18.28
CA PRO A 566 -20.12 -12.91 17.50
C PRO A 566 -21.39 -12.20 17.97
N PRO A 567 -21.36 -10.86 18.10
CA PRO A 567 -22.56 -10.13 18.48
C PRO A 567 -23.64 -10.33 17.40
N GLU A 568 -24.91 -10.34 17.81
CA GLU A 568 -26.05 -10.49 16.89
C GLU A 568 -26.05 -9.41 15.80
N ILE A 569 -25.66 -8.18 16.17
CA ILE A 569 -25.39 -7.07 15.26
C ILE A 569 -23.93 -6.68 15.42
N ASP A 570 -23.14 -6.74 14.35
CA ASP A 570 -21.77 -6.19 14.36
C ASP A 570 -21.85 -4.67 14.55
N PRO A 571 -21.41 -4.13 15.71
CA PRO A 571 -21.52 -2.71 16.00
C PRO A 571 -20.70 -1.81 15.06
N LEU A 572 -19.74 -2.38 14.31
CA LEU A 572 -19.02 -1.66 13.25
C LEU A 572 -19.85 -1.45 11.97
N ASN A 573 -20.98 -2.15 11.83
CA ASN A 573 -21.94 -1.92 10.75
C ASN A 573 -22.93 -0.80 11.08
N LEU A 574 -22.96 -0.29 12.31
CA LEU A 574 -23.84 0.81 12.70
C LEU A 574 -23.31 2.15 12.20
N ILE A 575 -24.21 3.04 11.80
CA ILE A 575 -23.90 4.45 11.58
C ILE A 575 -24.20 5.27 12.83
N MET A 576 -23.58 6.46 12.96
CA MET A 576 -23.64 7.29 14.17
C MET A 576 -25.07 7.57 14.66
N THR A 577 -26.00 7.79 13.74
CA THR A 577 -27.41 8.04 14.06
C THR A 577 -28.13 6.84 14.69
N GLU A 578 -27.63 5.61 14.51
CA GLU A 578 -28.28 4.39 15.01
C GLU A 578 -27.86 4.07 16.46
N TYR A 579 -26.61 4.37 16.84
CA TYR A 579 -26.09 4.08 18.17
C TYR A 579 -26.12 5.27 19.12
N CYS A 580 -26.14 6.52 18.62
CA CYS A 580 -26.27 7.72 19.45
C CYS A 580 -27.70 7.98 19.95
N THR A 581 -28.63 7.03 19.83
CA THR A 581 -30.03 7.23 20.24
C THR A 581 -30.21 7.26 21.75
N THR A 582 -29.39 6.53 22.51
CA THR A 582 -29.42 6.52 23.98
C THR A 582 -28.01 6.42 24.57
N PRO A 583 -27.77 6.94 25.78
CA PRO A 583 -26.49 6.80 26.47
C PRO A 583 -26.04 5.34 26.67
N GLU A 584 -26.99 4.42 26.85
CA GLU A 584 -26.74 2.99 27.05
C GLU A 584 -26.13 2.37 25.79
N LYS A 585 -26.69 2.63 24.61
CA LYS A 585 -26.14 2.13 23.34
C LYS A 585 -24.75 2.68 23.06
N VAL A 586 -24.51 3.95 23.38
CA VAL A 586 -23.17 4.55 23.29
C VAL A 586 -22.18 3.83 24.21
N ARG A 587 -22.60 3.51 25.44
CA ARG A 587 -21.79 2.76 26.40
C ARG A 587 -21.50 1.33 25.93
N GLU A 588 -22.51 0.64 25.41
CA GLU A 588 -22.38 -0.71 24.86
C GLU A 588 -21.42 -0.75 23.67
N LEU A 589 -21.57 0.17 22.73
CA LEU A 589 -20.67 0.29 21.58
C LEU A 589 -19.24 0.62 22.05
N TYR A 590 -19.08 1.54 23.01
CA TYR A 590 -17.75 1.87 23.54
C TYR A 590 -17.08 0.64 24.19
N LEU A 591 -17.82 -0.12 25.01
CA LEU A 591 -17.35 -1.37 25.60
C LEU A 591 -16.96 -2.39 24.53
N TYR A 592 -17.78 -2.54 23.49
CA TYR A 592 -17.51 -3.42 22.36
C TYR A 592 -16.21 -3.01 21.63
N LEU A 593 -16.07 -1.74 21.27
CA LEU A 593 -14.91 -1.22 20.56
C LEU A 593 -13.64 -1.39 21.39
N VAL A 594 -13.68 -1.09 22.68
CA VAL A 594 -12.52 -1.27 23.55
C VAL A 594 -12.06 -2.73 23.56
N ASN A 595 -12.98 -3.65 23.82
CA ASN A 595 -12.70 -5.09 23.83
C ASN A 595 -12.16 -5.63 22.50
N ARG A 596 -12.50 -4.99 21.37
CA ARG A 596 -12.15 -5.46 20.02
C ARG A 596 -10.89 -4.84 19.46
N VAL A 597 -10.68 -3.54 19.68
CA VAL A 597 -9.60 -2.79 19.01
C VAL A 597 -8.70 -1.99 19.95
N ALA A 598 -9.11 -1.73 21.20
CA ALA A 598 -8.29 -0.96 22.16
C ALA A 598 -7.53 -1.83 23.17
N LEU A 599 -7.54 -3.16 22.99
CA LEU A 599 -6.72 -4.09 23.76
C LEU A 599 -5.52 -4.55 22.91
N HIS A 600 -4.31 -4.26 23.38
CA HIS A 600 -3.10 -4.70 22.73
C HIS A 600 -2.91 -6.21 22.91
N ASN A 601 -2.84 -6.93 21.79
CA ASN A 601 -2.37 -8.30 21.77
C ASN A 601 -1.01 -8.33 21.07
N CYS A 602 0.01 -8.82 21.79
CA CYS A 602 1.36 -8.85 21.24
C CYS A 602 1.43 -9.81 20.06
N ASN A 603 2.03 -9.35 18.97
CA ASN A 603 2.30 -10.13 17.77
C ASN A 603 3.72 -9.86 17.29
N ASP A 604 4.13 -10.52 16.22
CA ASP A 604 5.49 -10.37 15.69
C ASP A 604 5.80 -8.91 15.28
N TYR A 605 4.79 -8.11 14.91
CA TYR A 605 5.01 -6.69 14.60
C TYR A 605 5.50 -5.86 15.78
N CYS A 606 4.99 -6.11 16.99
CA CYS A 606 5.44 -5.38 18.18
C CYS A 606 6.58 -6.09 18.91
N LEU A 607 6.72 -7.41 18.79
CA LEU A 607 7.77 -8.18 19.45
C LEU A 607 9.10 -8.06 18.69
N LYS A 608 10.15 -7.60 19.37
CA LYS A 608 11.49 -7.40 18.81
C LYS A 608 12.55 -8.09 19.65
N ARG A 609 13.68 -8.46 19.04
CA ARG A 609 14.87 -8.92 19.76
C ARG A 609 15.83 -7.74 19.93
N LYS A 610 16.52 -7.64 21.06
CA LYS A 610 17.54 -6.59 21.27
C LYS A 610 18.81 -6.85 20.45
N ARG A 611 19.11 -8.12 20.17
CA ARG A 611 20.21 -8.63 19.34
C ARG A 611 19.71 -9.88 18.62
N VAL A 612 20.29 -10.20 17.47
CA VAL A 612 19.94 -11.39 16.68
C VAL A 612 20.00 -12.66 17.55
N ASP A 613 21.05 -12.77 18.38
CA ASP A 613 21.31 -13.92 19.28
C ASP A 613 20.51 -13.92 20.60
N SER A 614 19.56 -12.99 20.78
CA SER A 614 18.74 -12.95 22.00
C SER A 614 17.58 -13.94 21.91
N ASP A 615 17.55 -14.93 22.81
CA ASP A 615 16.45 -15.92 22.91
C ASP A 615 15.10 -15.32 23.33
N THR A 616 15.11 -14.09 23.85
CA THR A 616 13.91 -13.43 24.38
C THR A 616 13.53 -12.22 23.54
N ARG A 617 12.25 -12.16 23.12
CA ARG A 617 11.66 -10.99 22.45
C ARG A 617 11.08 -10.02 23.49
N TYR A 618 10.92 -8.75 23.13
CA TYR A 618 10.28 -7.72 23.95
C TYR A 618 9.27 -6.94 23.11
N CYS A 619 8.20 -6.48 23.73
CA CYS A 619 7.24 -5.62 23.04
C CYS A 619 7.78 -4.19 22.93
N ARG A 620 8.01 -3.71 21.70
CA ARG A 620 8.49 -2.35 21.42
C ARG A 620 7.48 -1.25 21.73
N VAL A 621 6.23 -1.63 22.00
CA VAL A 621 5.18 -0.71 22.51
C VAL A 621 4.97 -0.89 24.02
N HIS A 622 5.99 -1.39 24.73
CA HIS A 622 6.13 -1.34 26.18
C HIS A 622 5.17 -2.24 26.99
N PHE A 623 4.77 -3.40 26.44
CA PHE A 623 4.00 -4.42 27.18
C PHE A 623 4.89 -5.49 27.85
N GLY A 624 6.18 -5.23 27.99
CA GLY A 624 7.14 -6.10 28.66
C GLY A 624 7.85 -7.10 27.74
N LYS A 625 8.68 -7.95 28.37
CA LYS A 625 9.42 -9.04 27.71
C LYS A 625 8.50 -10.24 27.50
N GLU A 626 8.66 -10.92 26.38
CA GLU A 626 7.97 -12.17 26.11
C GLU A 626 8.50 -13.26 27.02
N ASP A 627 7.61 -13.93 27.73
CA ASP A 627 7.95 -15.09 28.53
C ASP A 627 8.31 -16.27 27.61
N PRO A 628 9.50 -16.90 27.78
CA PRO A 628 9.98 -17.95 26.88
C PRO A 628 9.07 -19.18 26.79
N ILE A 629 8.30 -19.47 27.85
CA ILE A 629 7.45 -20.66 27.98
C ILE A 629 6.06 -20.39 27.41
N SER A 630 5.37 -19.37 27.93
CA SER A 630 3.99 -19.04 27.57
C SER A 630 3.87 -18.29 26.24
N LYS A 631 4.98 -17.75 25.70
CA LYS A 631 5.02 -16.89 24.51
C LYS A 631 4.09 -15.68 24.61
N LYS A 632 3.87 -15.20 25.84
CA LYS A 632 3.07 -14.01 26.13
C LYS A 632 3.90 -13.00 26.89
N THR A 633 3.62 -11.73 26.68
CA THR A 633 4.18 -10.66 27.50
C THR A 633 3.31 -10.44 28.75
N PRO A 634 3.84 -9.92 29.87
CA PRO A 634 3.03 -9.67 31.07
C PRO A 634 1.99 -8.55 30.86
N GLY A 635 2.21 -7.66 29.91
CA GLY A 635 1.40 -6.45 29.71
C GLY A 635 1.98 -5.25 30.46
N LYS A 636 1.24 -4.15 30.47
CA LYS A 636 1.59 -2.95 31.24
C LYS A 636 1.29 -3.14 32.72
N GLU A 637 2.08 -2.50 33.57
CA GLU A 637 1.87 -2.45 35.01
C GLU A 637 0.54 -1.77 35.34
N LEU A 638 -0.11 -2.24 36.41
CA LEU A 638 -1.40 -1.70 36.85
C LEU A 638 -1.18 -0.59 37.88
N HIS A 639 -1.82 0.53 37.66
CA HIS A 639 -1.82 1.70 38.53
C HIS A 639 -3.23 2.30 38.49
N PRO A 640 -4.21 1.66 39.14
CA PRO A 640 -5.63 1.96 38.95
C PRO A 640 -6.08 3.30 39.56
N PHE A 641 -5.22 3.94 40.34
CA PHE A 641 -5.50 5.22 41.00
C PHE A 641 -4.64 6.35 40.44
N ASP A 642 -3.37 6.05 40.15
CA ASP A 642 -2.37 7.07 39.90
C ASP A 642 -2.03 7.13 38.40
N PRO A 643 -2.11 8.31 37.76
CA PRO A 643 -1.53 8.53 36.44
C PRO A 643 0.00 8.56 36.55
N ILE A 644 0.69 8.28 35.44
CA ILE A 644 2.16 8.31 35.37
C ILE A 644 2.64 9.03 34.10
N ILE A 645 3.84 9.59 34.16
CA ILE A 645 4.64 9.96 32.99
C ILE A 645 5.86 9.04 32.97
N THR A 646 6.09 8.37 31.84
CA THR A 646 7.20 7.41 31.72
C THR A 646 8.54 8.14 31.59
N GLY A 647 9.56 7.77 32.38
CA GLY A 647 10.93 8.34 32.33
C GLY A 647 11.81 7.89 31.15
N ASP A 648 11.22 7.45 30.04
CA ASP A 648 11.95 7.01 28.85
C ASP A 648 12.47 8.20 28.02
N LYS A 649 13.36 7.93 27.04
CA LYS A 649 13.85 8.91 26.04
C LYS A 649 12.73 9.68 25.31
N HIS A 650 11.52 9.13 25.31
CA HIS A 650 10.30 9.76 24.80
C HIS A 650 9.23 9.64 25.90
N PRO A 651 9.06 10.65 26.76
CA PRO A 651 8.09 10.59 27.85
C PRO A 651 6.69 10.46 27.29
N ARG A 652 5.86 9.67 27.96
CA ARG A 652 4.45 9.47 27.61
C ARG A 652 3.61 9.55 28.87
N TYR A 653 2.49 10.20 28.72
CA TYR A 653 1.44 10.19 29.72
C TYR A 653 0.65 8.88 29.65
N GLU A 654 0.44 8.25 30.81
CA GLU A 654 -0.50 7.14 30.97
C GLU A 654 -1.45 7.45 32.14
N GLY A 655 -2.75 7.56 31.86
CA GLY A 655 -3.76 7.67 32.90
C GLY A 655 -3.93 6.38 33.71
N PRO A 656 -4.73 6.39 34.79
CA PRO A 656 -4.96 5.22 35.64
C PRO A 656 -5.37 3.97 34.85
N ARG A 657 -4.90 2.80 35.29
CA ARG A 657 -4.99 1.54 34.54
C ARG A 657 -5.38 0.34 35.41
N ASP A 658 -6.43 -0.35 34.98
CA ASP A 658 -6.93 -1.57 35.60
C ASP A 658 -6.78 -2.84 34.74
N HIS A 659 -6.41 -2.67 33.46
CA HIS A 659 -6.18 -3.78 32.53
C HIS A 659 -4.82 -3.65 31.84
N CYS A 660 -4.01 -4.70 31.96
CA CYS A 660 -2.63 -4.74 31.45
C CYS A 660 -2.49 -4.72 29.91
N ARG A 661 -3.60 -4.85 29.17
CA ARG A 661 -3.64 -4.79 27.70
C ARG A 661 -4.27 -3.52 27.17
N MET A 662 -4.89 -2.72 28.03
CA MET A 662 -5.61 -1.54 27.63
C MET A 662 -4.65 -0.53 27.00
N ILE A 663 -5.01 -0.02 25.83
CA ILE A 663 -4.32 1.10 25.21
C ILE A 663 -5.06 2.37 25.67
N MET A 664 -4.30 3.45 25.91
CA MET A 664 -4.92 4.74 26.19
C MET A 664 -5.73 5.16 24.96
N ASN A 665 -6.96 5.62 25.18
CA ASN A 665 -7.82 6.05 24.10
C ASN A 665 -8.65 7.26 24.52
N VAL A 666 -9.23 7.90 23.53
CA VAL A 666 -10.20 8.98 23.69
C VAL A 666 -11.57 8.42 23.28
N LYS A 667 -12.52 8.33 24.21
CA LYS A 667 -13.82 7.68 24.00
C LYS A 667 -14.54 8.22 22.76
N ALA A 668 -14.62 9.55 22.65
CA ALA A 668 -15.30 10.21 21.53
C ALA A 668 -14.58 9.98 20.19
N HIS A 669 -13.24 9.90 20.19
CA HIS A 669 -12.46 9.59 18.99
C HIS A 669 -12.74 8.14 18.54
N LEU A 670 -12.71 7.18 19.45
CA LEU A 670 -12.96 5.78 19.14
C LEU A 670 -14.38 5.56 18.59
N LEU A 671 -15.39 6.18 19.22
CA LEU A 671 -16.79 6.09 18.79
C LEU A 671 -17.04 6.77 17.43
N SER A 672 -16.43 7.92 17.17
CA SER A 672 -16.62 8.63 15.90
C SER A 672 -15.76 8.06 14.75
N TRP A 673 -14.62 7.46 15.06
CA TRP A 673 -13.73 6.86 14.06
C TRP A 673 -14.12 5.42 13.67
N LEU A 674 -14.61 4.61 14.62
CA LEU A 674 -15.06 3.22 14.41
C LEU A 674 -13.99 2.30 13.80
N ALA A 675 -12.75 2.45 14.23
CA ALA A 675 -11.66 1.54 13.92
C ALA A 675 -10.57 1.69 14.99
N ASN A 676 -9.49 0.92 14.88
CA ASN A 676 -8.34 1.11 15.74
C ASN A 676 -7.79 2.53 15.54
N CYS A 677 -7.79 3.32 16.61
CA CYS A 677 -7.13 4.61 16.68
C CYS A 677 -6.38 4.72 18.00
N ASP A 678 -5.28 5.48 17.97
CA ASP A 678 -4.48 5.80 19.14
C ASP A 678 -4.36 7.31 19.25
N THR A 679 -4.35 7.82 20.46
CA THR A 679 -4.26 9.24 20.76
C THR A 679 -3.38 9.43 21.98
N GLN A 680 -2.28 10.16 21.80
CA GLN A 680 -1.27 10.39 22.82
C GLN A 680 -1.11 11.90 23.03
N ALA A 681 -1.16 12.34 24.29
CA ALA A 681 -0.74 13.70 24.65
C ALA A 681 0.77 13.83 24.50
N LEU A 682 1.21 14.87 23.80
CA LEU A 682 2.62 15.17 23.64
C LEU A 682 3.10 15.93 24.87
N VAL A 683 3.78 15.21 25.75
CA VAL A 683 4.31 15.75 27.03
C VAL A 683 5.75 16.25 26.91
N ASP A 684 6.44 15.95 25.82
CA ASP A 684 7.77 16.49 25.53
C ASP A 684 7.63 17.90 24.94
N GLN A 685 7.90 18.91 25.77
CA GLN A 685 7.85 20.33 25.37
C GLN A 685 9.18 20.83 24.78
N ASP A 686 10.21 20.00 24.72
CA ASP A 686 11.47 20.35 24.06
C ASP A 686 11.31 20.24 22.54
N LEU A 687 11.35 21.39 21.86
CA LEU A 687 11.18 21.49 20.42
C LEU A 687 12.17 20.59 19.65
N LEU A 688 13.42 20.45 20.11
CA LEU A 688 14.44 19.67 19.42
C LEU A 688 14.19 18.17 19.55
N ASN A 689 13.77 17.70 20.73
CA ASN A 689 13.41 16.30 20.95
C ASN A 689 12.13 15.94 20.20
N LEU A 690 11.14 16.82 20.21
CA LEU A 690 9.92 16.65 19.45
C LEU A 690 10.19 16.61 17.94
N GLN A 691 11.04 17.50 17.41
CA GLN A 691 11.51 17.46 16.03
C GLN A 691 12.20 16.14 15.70
N LYS A 692 13.09 15.63 16.56
CA LYS A 692 13.76 14.33 16.35
C LYS A 692 12.76 13.17 16.35
N TYR A 693 11.83 13.16 17.30
CA TYR A 693 10.77 12.16 17.40
C TYR A 693 9.92 12.16 16.13
N ILE A 694 9.39 13.31 15.75
CA ILE A 694 8.53 13.50 14.58
C ILE A 694 9.27 13.19 13.28
N THR A 695 10.51 13.65 13.13
CA THR A 695 11.37 13.36 11.98
C THR A 695 11.54 11.86 11.80
N SER A 696 11.74 11.13 12.90
CA SER A 696 11.85 9.68 12.84
C SER A 696 10.59 9.08 12.23
N TYR A 697 9.40 9.65 12.50
CA TYR A 697 8.13 9.26 11.88
C TYR A 697 7.92 9.82 10.48
N ALA A 698 8.43 10.98 10.12
CA ALA A 698 8.29 11.50 8.75
C ALA A 698 9.14 10.71 7.75
N CYS A 699 10.32 10.23 8.17
CA CYS A 699 11.30 9.63 7.28
C CYS A 699 11.37 8.08 7.35
N LYS A 700 10.43 7.37 7.99
CA LYS A 700 10.52 5.89 8.09
C LYS A 700 10.37 5.22 6.73
N GLY A 701 11.30 4.32 6.39
CA GLY A 701 11.13 3.37 5.28
C GLY A 701 11.36 3.92 3.89
N ALA A 702 12.01 5.08 3.79
CA ALA A 702 12.47 5.62 2.53
C ALA A 702 13.65 4.79 1.98
N ALA A 703 13.76 4.69 0.66
CA ALA A 703 14.83 3.93 0.00
C ALA A 703 16.19 4.57 0.32
N ALA A 704 17.17 3.76 0.74
CA ALA A 704 18.42 4.27 1.26
C ALA A 704 19.14 5.12 0.20
N THR A 705 19.85 6.16 0.64
CA THR A 705 20.72 6.95 -0.25
C THR A 705 21.67 6.06 -1.07
N GLN A 706 22.11 4.93 -0.51
CA GLN A 706 22.94 3.94 -1.22
C GLN A 706 22.22 3.27 -2.39
N ASP A 707 20.93 2.97 -2.25
CA ASP A 707 20.10 2.45 -3.35
C ASP A 707 20.09 3.49 -4.48
N LEU A 708 19.86 4.76 -4.15
CA LEU A 708 19.81 5.87 -5.11
C LEU A 708 21.18 6.18 -5.76
N VAL A 709 22.29 6.01 -5.05
CA VAL A 709 23.66 6.16 -5.61
C VAL A 709 23.97 5.02 -6.59
N THR A 710 23.58 3.79 -6.25
CA THR A 710 23.72 2.62 -7.15
C THR A 710 23.02 2.87 -8.49
N ILE A 711 21.87 3.53 -8.44
CA ILE A 711 21.06 3.89 -9.62
C ILE A 711 21.76 4.93 -10.49
N TYR A 712 22.38 5.94 -9.87
CA TYR A 712 23.16 6.93 -10.61
C TYR A 712 24.32 6.29 -11.38
N GLY A 713 25.03 5.34 -10.74
CA GLY A 713 26.04 4.54 -11.40
C GLY A 713 25.52 3.84 -12.66
N HIS A 714 24.36 3.20 -12.55
CA HIS A 714 23.73 2.52 -13.69
C HIS A 714 23.29 3.47 -14.82
N LEU A 715 22.83 4.69 -14.50
CA LEU A 715 22.45 5.70 -15.51
C LEU A 715 23.66 6.21 -16.30
N LEU A 716 24.80 6.42 -15.63
CA LEU A 716 26.05 6.77 -16.31
C LEU A 716 26.46 5.66 -17.28
N ASP A 717 26.36 4.43 -16.81
CA ASP A 717 26.70 3.22 -17.51
C ASP A 717 25.85 2.92 -18.76
N SER A 718 24.64 3.46 -18.84
CA SER A 718 23.71 3.35 -19.98
C SER A 718 23.73 4.56 -20.91
N ALA A 719 24.40 5.64 -20.53
CA ALA A 719 24.46 6.85 -21.33
C ALA A 719 25.39 6.65 -22.55
N ASP A 720 24.92 7.06 -23.73
CA ASP A 720 25.70 7.02 -24.97
C ASP A 720 26.91 7.95 -24.83
N PRO A 721 28.15 7.45 -24.93
CA PRO A 721 29.35 8.28 -24.82
C PRO A 721 29.44 9.36 -25.92
N ASN A 722 28.69 9.21 -27.03
CA ASN A 722 28.61 10.20 -28.10
C ASN A 722 27.39 11.12 -28.00
N ALA A 723 26.49 10.91 -27.02
CA ALA A 723 25.42 11.85 -26.79
C ALA A 723 26.01 13.14 -26.21
N SER A 724 25.97 14.22 -26.99
CA SER A 724 26.05 15.55 -26.40
C SER A 724 24.90 15.68 -25.42
N VAL A 725 25.24 16.06 -24.19
CA VAL A 725 24.26 16.37 -23.13
C VAL A 725 23.16 17.30 -23.62
#